data_AF-A0A953QW45-F1
#
_entry.id   AF-A0A953QW45-F1
#
_cell.length_a   1.000
_cell.length_b   1.000
_cell.length_c   1.000
_cell.angle_alpha   90.00
_cell.angle_beta   90.00
_cell.angle_gamma   90.00
#
_symmetry.space_group_name_H-M   'P 1'
#
loop_
_entity.id
_entity.type
_entity.pdbx_description
1 polymer ?
#
loop_
_entity_poly.entity_id
_entity_poly.type
_entity_poly.pdbx_seq_one_letter_code
_entity_poly.pdbx_strand_id
1 'polypeptide(L)'
;MSLRFLLVLALVGSAMAADAPDGAALYKRDCAVCHDESATTRAPSPEALRERSPEAVLEALNGVMRIPGSRLNGVERRALAEFLTGKKLGGDVSGATTGRCTAQPAFSDPSSGPAWNGWSPDITNTAFQPARQAGISAEDVPRLKLKWAFGFPDSNSAWGGITVVSGRLFTGGQNGTVYSLDARTGCIYWTFSAVGGVRSPITIAPREGGKYTAYFGDNSAFAYAVDAFTGEKLWSRRVEEHAVARITGQTRLYDGKLYVPMASYEETMGTSTNYDCCTFRGSLTALDPKTGAVIWKTYTIAEAAKPRVKTKAGGQFWGPGGAAIWSSPTIDAKRGAIYVSTGNCYSGPFQPTCDAVLALDIKTGKILWSMQPVSEPADVSISGCGPRRQSPFCPDGEAEDGPDFDFGNPPILTKLSSGKDVIIIGQKSGLGFAMDPDDKGKVLWRYRAGEGSANGGMEWGSAVDGEHAYFPVADNYRAKPGGLHAVNLATGERVWFVPPAAPKCTEAGRTCNAAQAAAVTVIPGVVFSGSNDGAMRAFSTKDGSMLWEVDTNHAFQTVNGVPGKGASIVGAPPTVVGGMLYFNSGYGTHGGRPGNVLLAFGPDAAPAAQAQQAQETPRREVQWVRLGYYKEITPERWKARVDQMLARDTKDSPAKEGVLFAGSATIAGWDLKHYFPEYGTINRGIGGSMISETTYYADRLIVPLKPSTIVYYSGDNDTAYGMPTEMIADHFREFVAKIHAALPDTEIVVLSIRPSIARLAVWDAVCAANDRLKAIAAQDRKLHFVDLNPLLLGADGQPRRELLGPDNHHLNKDGFDLVSPVVKRAVAESEARYWRGRTRP
;
A
#
# COMPACT_ATOMS: atom_id res chain seq x y z
N MET A 1 -47.74 -9.32 59.92
CA MET A 1 -47.25 -8.19 59.07
C MET A 1 -45.80 -8.49 58.73
N SER A 2 -45.54 -8.76 57.45
CA SER A 2 -44.36 -9.47 56.97
C SER A 2 -43.31 -8.54 56.37
N LEU A 3 -42.04 -8.89 56.60
CA LEU A 3 -40.84 -8.50 55.87
C LEU A 3 -41.03 -8.70 54.34
N ARG A 4 -40.52 -7.77 53.52
CA ARG A 4 -40.36 -7.97 52.07
C ARG A 4 -38.91 -7.79 51.65
N PHE A 5 -38.39 -8.85 51.03
CA PHE A 5 -37.08 -9.01 50.41
C PHE A 5 -36.89 -8.11 49.17
N LEU A 6 -35.67 -7.59 49.00
CA LEU A 6 -35.16 -7.09 47.72
C LEU A 6 -34.76 -8.27 46.81
N LEU A 7 -35.33 -8.34 45.61
CA LEU A 7 -34.91 -9.24 44.55
C LEU A 7 -34.14 -8.43 43.49
N VAL A 8 -32.85 -8.71 43.32
CA VAL A 8 -32.03 -8.17 42.22
C VAL A 8 -32.29 -9.03 40.97
N LEU A 9 -32.93 -8.45 39.95
CA LEU A 9 -33.07 -9.09 38.64
C LEU A 9 -31.79 -8.91 37.83
N ALA A 10 -31.08 -10.01 37.59
CA ALA A 10 -30.03 -10.08 36.57
C ALA A 10 -30.69 -10.15 35.18
N LEU A 11 -30.55 -9.09 34.38
CA LEU A 11 -30.88 -9.10 32.96
C LEU A 11 -29.76 -9.80 32.19
N VAL A 12 -29.94 -11.09 31.92
CA VAL A 12 -29.16 -11.82 30.92
C VAL A 12 -29.69 -11.40 29.55
N GLY A 13 -28.90 -10.62 28.82
CA GLY A 13 -29.17 -10.32 27.41
C GLY A 13 -29.01 -11.59 26.57
N SER A 14 -30.13 -12.16 26.11
CA SER A 14 -30.12 -13.20 25.10
C SER A 14 -29.66 -12.60 23.77
N ALA A 15 -28.46 -12.96 23.33
CA ALA A 15 -28.07 -12.79 21.94
C ALA A 15 -29.04 -13.63 21.09
N MET A 16 -29.83 -13.00 20.22
CA MET A 16 -30.58 -13.75 19.22
C MET A 16 -29.58 -14.41 18.27
N ALA A 17 -29.45 -15.73 18.37
CA ALA A 17 -28.78 -16.53 17.36
C ALA A 17 -29.54 -16.35 16.04
N ALA A 18 -28.86 -15.86 15.00
CA ALA A 18 -29.41 -15.92 13.65
C ALA A 18 -29.66 -17.38 13.28
N ASP A 19 -30.82 -17.69 12.69
CA ASP A 19 -31.13 -19.04 12.22
C ASP A 19 -30.05 -19.49 11.22
N ALA A 20 -29.61 -20.74 11.35
CA ALA A 20 -28.66 -21.34 10.42
C ALA A 20 -29.26 -21.36 8.99
N PRO A 21 -28.47 -21.11 7.93
CA PRO A 21 -28.98 -21.10 6.57
C PRO A 21 -29.67 -22.43 6.19
N ASP A 22 -30.84 -22.35 5.57
CA ASP A 22 -31.60 -23.50 5.10
C ASP A 22 -31.08 -23.97 3.73
N GLY A 23 -30.33 -25.07 3.72
CA GLY A 23 -29.78 -25.67 2.50
C GLY A 23 -30.84 -26.08 1.47
N ALA A 24 -32.06 -26.44 1.89
CA ALA A 24 -33.14 -26.80 0.97
C ALA A 24 -33.67 -25.58 0.22
N ALA A 25 -33.84 -24.46 0.93
CA ALA A 25 -34.23 -23.19 0.33
C ALA A 25 -33.17 -22.67 -0.65
N LEU A 26 -31.88 -22.77 -0.28
CA LEU A 26 -30.76 -22.41 -1.16
C LEU A 26 -30.74 -23.27 -2.44
N TYR A 27 -30.91 -24.58 -2.31
CA TYR A 27 -30.98 -25.49 -3.46
C TYR A 27 -32.10 -25.09 -4.42
N LYS A 28 -33.30 -24.84 -3.89
CA LYS A 28 -34.46 -24.43 -4.68
C LYS A 28 -34.22 -23.12 -5.43
N ARG A 29 -33.55 -22.15 -4.78
CA ARG A 29 -33.26 -20.83 -5.35
C ARG A 29 -32.21 -20.88 -6.46
N ASP A 30 -31.09 -21.57 -6.21
CA ASP A 30 -29.87 -21.41 -7.02
C ASP A 30 -29.48 -22.63 -7.86
N CYS A 31 -30.02 -23.82 -7.55
CA CYS A 31 -29.53 -25.08 -8.11
C CYS A 31 -30.61 -25.89 -8.86
N ALA A 32 -31.85 -25.89 -8.36
CA ALA A 32 -32.95 -26.72 -8.85
C ALA A 32 -33.17 -26.63 -10.38
N VAL A 33 -33.09 -25.42 -10.93
CA VAL A 33 -33.26 -25.16 -12.38
C VAL A 33 -32.36 -25.99 -13.28
N CYS A 34 -31.17 -26.38 -12.80
CA CYS A 34 -30.27 -27.25 -13.55
C CYS A 34 -30.35 -28.71 -13.08
N HIS A 35 -30.42 -28.91 -11.78
CA HIS A 35 -30.23 -30.23 -11.18
C HIS A 35 -31.50 -31.09 -11.18
N ASP A 36 -32.71 -30.50 -11.09
CA ASP A 36 -33.98 -31.25 -11.17
C ASP A 36 -34.28 -31.70 -12.62
N GLU A 37 -33.77 -30.97 -13.62
CA GLU A 37 -33.87 -31.29 -15.04
C GLU A 37 -32.57 -31.92 -15.59
N SER A 38 -31.85 -32.70 -14.78
CA SER A 38 -30.51 -33.24 -15.10
C SER A 38 -30.39 -33.93 -16.47
N ALA A 39 -31.48 -34.54 -16.95
CA ALA A 39 -31.52 -35.22 -18.24
C ALA A 39 -31.35 -34.28 -19.45
N THR A 40 -31.77 -33.02 -19.34
CA THR A 40 -31.70 -32.02 -20.42
C THR A 40 -30.53 -31.06 -20.25
N THR A 41 -30.08 -30.84 -19.00
CA THR A 41 -29.05 -29.84 -18.67
C THR A 41 -27.63 -30.42 -18.59
N ARG A 42 -27.48 -31.75 -18.55
CA ARG A 42 -26.22 -32.48 -18.30
C ARG A 42 -25.63 -32.22 -16.91
N ALA A 43 -26.37 -31.58 -16.00
CA ALA A 43 -25.98 -31.47 -14.60
C ALA A 43 -26.20 -32.81 -13.88
N PRO A 44 -25.43 -33.15 -12.82
CA PRO A 44 -25.72 -34.33 -12.00
C PRO A 44 -27.08 -34.20 -11.30
N SER A 45 -27.85 -35.28 -11.19
CA SER A 45 -29.11 -35.27 -10.43
C SER A 45 -28.85 -35.11 -8.92
N PRO A 46 -29.84 -34.70 -8.11
CA PRO A 46 -29.72 -34.64 -6.66
C PRO A 46 -29.28 -35.98 -6.04
N GLU A 47 -29.77 -37.11 -6.56
CA GLU A 47 -29.36 -38.45 -6.14
C GLU A 47 -27.87 -38.68 -6.38
N ALA A 48 -27.37 -38.27 -7.54
CA ALA A 48 -25.94 -38.39 -7.85
C ALA A 48 -25.07 -37.46 -6.98
N LEU A 49 -25.61 -36.31 -6.55
CA LEU A 49 -24.93 -35.41 -5.61
C LEU A 49 -24.91 -35.99 -4.19
N ARG A 50 -25.94 -36.73 -3.75
CA ARG A 50 -25.97 -37.39 -2.43
C ARG A 50 -24.82 -38.39 -2.22
N GLU A 51 -24.39 -39.04 -3.30
CA GLU A 51 -23.26 -39.98 -3.28
C GLU A 51 -21.89 -39.29 -3.11
N ARG A 52 -21.80 -37.97 -3.31
CA ARG A 52 -20.55 -37.22 -3.13
C ARG A 52 -20.26 -36.96 -1.64
N SER A 53 -19.01 -36.58 -1.35
CA SER A 53 -18.67 -35.99 -0.06
C SER A 53 -19.08 -34.51 -0.05
N PRO A 54 -19.41 -33.92 1.12
CA PRO A 54 -19.74 -32.51 1.19
C PRO A 54 -18.55 -31.62 0.80
N GLU A 55 -17.31 -32.07 1.03
CA GLU A 55 -16.09 -31.39 0.58
C GLU A 55 -16.01 -31.33 -0.95
N ALA A 56 -16.40 -32.40 -1.64
CA ALA A 56 -16.39 -32.42 -3.11
C ALA A 56 -17.45 -31.47 -3.69
N VAL A 57 -18.62 -31.35 -3.05
CA VAL A 57 -19.64 -30.36 -3.45
C VAL A 57 -19.14 -28.95 -3.21
N LEU A 58 -18.51 -28.70 -2.07
CA LEU A 58 -17.92 -27.40 -1.73
C LEU A 58 -16.79 -27.02 -2.70
N GLU A 59 -15.92 -27.97 -3.05
CA GLU A 59 -14.86 -27.79 -4.06
C GLU A 59 -15.46 -27.47 -5.43
N ALA A 60 -16.54 -28.13 -5.82
CA ALA A 60 -17.25 -27.82 -7.07
C ALA A 60 -17.83 -26.39 -7.07
N LEU A 61 -18.50 -25.98 -5.99
CA LEU A 61 -19.04 -24.62 -5.81
C LEU A 61 -17.96 -23.54 -5.85
N ASN A 62 -16.75 -23.87 -5.39
CA ASN A 62 -15.59 -22.97 -5.45
C ASN A 62 -14.88 -23.01 -6.82
N GLY A 63 -15.04 -24.08 -7.59
CA GLY A 63 -14.30 -24.34 -8.82
C GLY A 63 -15.15 -24.21 -10.09
N VAL A 64 -15.61 -25.33 -10.61
CA VAL A 64 -16.34 -25.39 -11.89
C VAL A 64 -17.74 -24.75 -11.80
N MET A 65 -18.37 -24.78 -10.62
CA MET A 65 -19.67 -24.15 -10.34
C MET A 65 -19.54 -22.76 -9.69
N ARG A 66 -18.39 -22.09 -9.88
CA ARG A 66 -18.09 -20.79 -9.24
C ARG A 66 -19.07 -19.67 -9.55
N ILE A 67 -19.74 -19.67 -10.71
CA ILE A 67 -20.70 -18.62 -11.06
C ILE A 67 -21.91 -18.71 -10.12
N PRO A 68 -22.64 -19.85 -10.03
CA PRO A 68 -23.64 -20.05 -8.98
C PRO A 68 -23.08 -19.89 -7.56
N GLY A 69 -21.91 -20.49 -7.29
CA GLY A 69 -21.29 -20.45 -5.96
C GLY A 69 -20.96 -19.03 -5.48
N SER A 70 -20.61 -18.11 -6.39
CA SER A 70 -20.25 -16.72 -6.05
C SER A 70 -21.38 -15.93 -5.37
N ARG A 71 -22.64 -16.37 -5.50
CA ARG A 71 -23.82 -15.79 -4.84
C ARG A 71 -24.04 -16.28 -3.42
N LEU A 72 -23.25 -17.26 -2.98
CA LEU A 72 -23.33 -17.88 -1.66
C LEU A 72 -22.10 -17.51 -0.83
N ASN A 73 -22.30 -17.13 0.43
CA ASN A 73 -21.20 -17.06 1.41
C ASN A 73 -20.80 -18.46 1.91
N GLY A 74 -19.74 -18.54 2.71
CA GLY A 74 -19.21 -19.81 3.21
C GLY A 74 -20.22 -20.63 4.01
N VAL A 75 -21.01 -20.00 4.87
CA VAL A 75 -22.02 -20.69 5.69
C VAL A 75 -23.14 -21.26 4.81
N GLU A 76 -23.59 -20.50 3.82
CA GLU A 76 -24.57 -20.95 2.83
C GLU A 76 -24.04 -22.09 1.96
N ARG A 77 -22.78 -22.00 1.49
CA ARG A 77 -22.15 -23.09 0.73
C ARG A 77 -22.04 -24.37 1.55
N ARG A 78 -21.69 -24.27 2.84
CA ARG A 78 -21.69 -25.41 3.75
C ARG A 78 -23.08 -25.99 3.92
N ALA A 79 -24.07 -25.16 4.25
CA ALA A 79 -25.45 -25.60 4.43
C ALA A 79 -26.00 -26.30 3.18
N LEU A 80 -25.71 -25.76 1.99
CA LEU A 80 -26.09 -26.36 0.71
C LEU A 80 -25.35 -27.69 0.46
N ALA A 81 -24.04 -27.77 0.71
CA ALA A 81 -23.27 -28.99 0.54
C ALA A 81 -23.72 -30.10 1.51
N GLU A 82 -23.99 -29.76 2.76
CA GLU A 82 -24.49 -30.70 3.77
C GLU A 82 -25.92 -31.16 3.44
N PHE A 83 -26.78 -30.25 2.97
CA PHE A 83 -28.13 -30.60 2.52
C PHE A 83 -28.10 -31.54 1.31
N LEU A 84 -27.29 -31.22 0.29
CA LEU A 84 -27.16 -32.02 -0.93
C LEU A 84 -26.62 -33.43 -0.66
N THR A 85 -25.75 -33.59 0.33
CA THR A 85 -25.07 -34.86 0.60
C THR A 85 -25.64 -35.64 1.79
N GLY A 86 -26.39 -34.99 2.67
CA GLY A 86 -26.80 -35.54 3.96
C GLY A 86 -25.65 -35.77 4.96
N LYS A 87 -24.45 -35.28 4.66
CA LYS A 87 -23.21 -35.48 5.44
C LYS A 87 -22.72 -34.14 6.00
N LYS A 88 -22.05 -34.16 7.16
CA LYS A 88 -21.52 -32.95 7.83
C LYS A 88 -20.08 -32.65 7.43
N LEU A 89 -19.76 -31.36 7.29
CA LEU A 89 -18.38 -30.88 7.08
C LEU A 89 -17.61 -30.79 8.41
N GLY A 90 -16.31 -31.09 8.37
CA GLY A 90 -15.40 -30.88 9.50
C GLY A 90 -14.96 -29.42 9.70
N GLY A 91 -14.51 -29.09 10.91
CA GLY A 91 -14.00 -27.75 11.27
C GLY A 91 -15.03 -26.62 11.19
N ASP A 92 -14.60 -25.37 11.36
CA ASP A 92 -15.46 -24.19 11.20
C ASP A 92 -15.09 -23.36 9.96
N VAL A 93 -16.05 -22.62 9.42
CA VAL A 93 -15.93 -21.80 8.17
C VAL A 93 -14.80 -20.77 8.25
N SER A 94 -14.41 -20.36 9.46
CA SER A 94 -13.39 -19.34 9.68
C SER A 94 -12.03 -19.91 10.09
N GLY A 95 -11.96 -21.14 10.59
CA GLY A 95 -10.74 -21.72 11.19
C GLY A 95 -10.41 -21.13 12.57
N ALA A 96 -11.33 -20.35 13.16
CA ALA A 96 -11.11 -19.67 14.43
C ALA A 96 -11.22 -20.59 15.65
N THR A 97 -11.75 -21.82 15.50
CA THR A 97 -11.83 -22.79 16.60
C THR A 97 -10.43 -23.16 17.12
N THR A 98 -9.45 -23.23 16.22
CA THR A 98 -8.06 -23.62 16.51
C THR A 98 -7.07 -22.46 16.36
N GLY A 99 -7.34 -21.50 15.48
CA GLY A 99 -6.39 -20.44 15.13
C GLY A 99 -6.43 -19.17 15.98
N ARG A 100 -7.26 -19.08 17.03
CA ARG A 100 -7.43 -17.84 17.82
C ARG A 100 -6.19 -17.46 18.62
N CYS A 101 -5.90 -16.16 18.68
CA CYS A 101 -4.89 -15.60 19.58
C CYS A 101 -5.32 -15.74 21.05
N THR A 102 -4.34 -15.95 21.93
CA THR A 102 -4.57 -16.04 23.39
C THR A 102 -4.76 -14.67 24.05
N ALA A 103 -4.25 -13.62 23.43
CA ALA A 103 -4.37 -12.24 23.87
C ALA A 103 -4.69 -11.34 22.68
N GLN A 104 -5.28 -10.18 22.95
CA GLN A 104 -5.59 -9.18 21.95
C GLN A 104 -5.03 -7.81 22.37
N PRO A 105 -3.79 -7.46 21.95
CA PRO A 105 -3.19 -6.16 22.24
C PRO A 105 -4.05 -5.01 21.71
N ALA A 106 -4.04 -3.90 22.44
CA ALA A 106 -4.76 -2.69 22.07
C ALA A 106 -4.40 -2.22 20.65
N PHE A 107 -5.38 -1.68 19.95
CA PHE A 107 -5.17 -1.13 18.62
C PHE A 107 -4.41 0.19 18.73
N SER A 108 -3.10 0.17 18.48
CA SER A 108 -2.30 1.39 18.42
C SER A 108 -2.66 2.23 17.20
N ASP A 109 -2.28 3.50 17.22
CA ASP A 109 -2.43 4.35 16.04
C ASP A 109 -1.63 3.79 14.85
N PRO A 110 -2.25 3.52 13.68
CA PRO A 110 -1.55 3.07 12.48
C PRO A 110 -0.35 3.92 12.08
N SER A 111 -0.33 5.22 12.39
CA SER A 111 0.84 6.07 12.10
C SER A 111 2.01 5.92 13.09
N SER A 112 1.84 5.21 14.20
CA SER A 112 2.88 5.07 15.23
C SER A 112 3.95 4.03 14.90
N GLY A 113 3.81 3.28 13.81
CA GLY A 113 4.74 2.22 13.42
C GLY A 113 4.68 1.88 11.94
N PRO A 114 5.37 0.82 11.51
CA PRO A 114 5.29 0.30 10.15
C PRO A 114 3.86 0.00 9.72
N ALA A 115 3.44 0.50 8.56
CA ALA A 115 2.08 0.34 8.05
C ALA A 115 2.04 0.14 6.53
N TRP A 116 1.03 -0.61 6.09
CA TRP A 116 0.61 -0.81 4.71
C TRP A 116 -0.92 -0.89 4.68
N ASN A 117 -1.60 0.13 4.16
CA ASN A 117 -3.06 0.30 4.31
C ASN A 117 -3.82 0.16 2.98
N GLY A 118 -4.14 -1.08 2.62
CA GLY A 118 -4.86 -1.44 1.40
C GLY A 118 -3.98 -1.94 0.27
N TRP A 119 -4.27 -1.52 -0.97
CA TRP A 119 -3.56 -1.94 -2.18
C TRP A 119 -2.12 -1.42 -2.23
N SER A 120 -1.90 -0.20 -1.76
CA SER A 120 -0.61 0.50 -1.72
C SER A 120 -0.47 1.19 -0.36
N PRO A 121 0.76 1.38 0.17
CA PRO A 121 0.94 2.06 1.46
C PRO A 121 0.47 3.53 1.41
N ASP A 122 0.50 4.14 0.23
CA ASP A 122 0.07 5.51 -0.03
C ASP A 122 -1.28 5.59 -0.78
N ILE A 123 -1.88 6.79 -0.83
CA ILE A 123 -3.16 7.07 -1.53
C ILE A 123 -3.01 7.27 -3.05
N THR A 124 -1.76 7.30 -3.53
CA THR A 124 -1.38 7.56 -4.92
C THR A 124 -0.98 6.28 -5.69
N ASN A 125 -1.12 5.11 -5.06
CA ASN A 125 -0.91 3.77 -5.62
C ASN A 125 0.52 3.48 -6.11
N THR A 126 1.57 4.04 -5.50
CA THR A 126 2.96 3.81 -5.94
C THR A 126 3.45 2.36 -5.82
N ALA A 127 2.83 1.58 -4.93
CA ALA A 127 3.30 0.27 -4.46
C ALA A 127 4.75 0.29 -3.96
N PHE A 128 5.26 1.47 -3.59
CA PHE A 128 6.57 1.66 -3.01
C PHE A 128 6.48 1.79 -1.50
N GLN A 129 7.21 0.92 -0.82
CA GLN A 129 7.35 0.98 0.63
C GLN A 129 8.75 1.49 1.01
N PRO A 130 8.84 2.66 1.65
CA PRO A 130 10.11 3.19 2.14
C PRO A 130 10.81 2.21 3.10
N ALA A 131 12.15 2.19 3.09
CA ALA A 131 12.96 1.24 3.89
C ALA A 131 12.53 1.15 5.36
N ARG A 132 12.26 2.29 6.01
CA ARG A 132 11.81 2.34 7.41
C ARG A 132 10.49 1.59 7.63
N GLN A 133 9.54 1.73 6.70
CA GLN A 133 8.25 1.08 6.77
C GLN A 133 8.35 -0.39 6.37
N ALA A 134 9.23 -0.73 5.42
CA ALA A 134 9.49 -2.10 4.99
C ALA A 134 10.12 -2.95 6.11
N GLY A 135 11.13 -2.42 6.81
CA GLY A 135 11.90 -3.14 7.83
C GLY A 135 12.73 -4.32 7.29
N ILE A 136 12.82 -4.46 5.97
CA ILE A 136 13.65 -5.42 5.24
C ILE A 136 14.50 -4.59 4.27
N SER A 137 15.82 -4.80 4.25
CA SER A 137 16.75 -4.22 3.28
C SER A 137 17.05 -5.17 2.12
N ALA A 138 17.71 -4.68 1.06
CA ALA A 138 18.13 -5.54 -0.05
C ALA A 138 19.11 -6.65 0.40
N GLU A 139 19.91 -6.38 1.43
CA GLU A 139 20.87 -7.30 2.04
C GLU A 139 20.19 -8.38 2.89
N ASP A 140 18.99 -8.11 3.39
CA ASP A 140 18.19 -9.07 4.15
C ASP A 140 17.45 -10.07 3.25
N VAL A 141 17.12 -9.66 2.02
CA VAL A 141 16.27 -10.41 1.09
C VAL A 141 16.78 -11.82 0.79
N PRO A 142 18.08 -12.07 0.54
CA PRO A 142 18.59 -13.43 0.36
C PRO A 142 18.38 -14.36 1.57
N ARG A 143 18.11 -13.81 2.76
CA ARG A 143 17.94 -14.54 4.03
C ARG A 143 16.48 -14.72 4.44
N LEU A 144 15.51 -14.36 3.59
CA LEU A 144 14.10 -14.54 3.90
C LEU A 144 13.73 -16.01 4.03
N LYS A 145 13.04 -16.35 5.13
CA LYS A 145 12.45 -17.66 5.41
C LYS A 145 11.00 -17.55 5.84
N LEU A 146 10.24 -18.62 5.58
CA LEU A 146 8.87 -18.77 6.05
C LEU A 146 8.84 -18.70 7.58
N LYS A 147 8.06 -17.78 8.13
CA LYS A 147 7.82 -17.65 9.58
C LYS A 147 6.51 -18.30 9.98
N TRP A 148 5.48 -18.15 9.18
CA TRP A 148 4.19 -18.80 9.37
C TRP A 148 3.40 -18.88 8.07
N ALA A 149 2.46 -19.81 8.02
CA ALA A 149 1.47 -19.94 6.95
C ALA A 149 0.06 -19.99 7.56
N PHE A 150 -0.93 -19.45 6.85
CA PHE A 150 -2.33 -19.43 7.25
C PHE A 150 -3.18 -20.04 6.13
N GLY A 151 -4.00 -21.05 6.46
CA GLY A 151 -4.87 -21.70 5.48
C GLY A 151 -6.26 -21.09 5.48
N PHE A 152 -6.77 -20.64 4.33
CA PHE A 152 -8.16 -20.21 4.18
C PHE A 152 -9.07 -21.43 4.14
N PRO A 153 -9.98 -21.61 5.13
CA PRO A 153 -10.94 -22.72 5.11
C PRO A 153 -11.90 -22.60 3.93
N ASP A 154 -12.37 -23.75 3.44
CA ASP A 154 -13.44 -23.84 2.43
C ASP A 154 -13.19 -23.01 1.17
N SER A 155 -11.92 -22.78 0.85
CA SER A 155 -11.50 -21.88 -0.22
C SER A 155 -10.52 -22.61 -1.12
N ASN A 156 -10.62 -22.38 -2.43
CA ASN A 156 -9.65 -22.86 -3.43
C ASN A 156 -8.93 -21.70 -4.13
N SER A 157 -9.14 -20.47 -3.66
CA SER A 157 -8.47 -19.28 -4.14
C SER A 157 -8.11 -18.34 -2.98
N ALA A 158 -6.81 -18.05 -2.83
CA ALA A 158 -6.27 -17.04 -1.93
C ALA A 158 -5.95 -15.76 -2.73
N TRP A 159 -6.83 -14.77 -2.61
CA TRP A 159 -6.85 -13.60 -3.51
C TRP A 159 -7.29 -12.29 -2.85
N GLY A 160 -7.51 -12.29 -1.53
CA GLY A 160 -7.83 -11.07 -0.78
C GLY A 160 -6.62 -10.15 -0.66
N GLY A 161 -6.83 -8.84 -0.78
CA GLY A 161 -5.79 -7.86 -0.49
C GLY A 161 -5.30 -7.95 0.97
N ILE A 162 -4.01 -7.70 1.18
CA ILE A 162 -3.38 -7.74 2.50
C ILE A 162 -3.19 -6.31 3.00
N THR A 163 -3.56 -6.05 4.24
CA THR A 163 -3.37 -4.75 4.90
C THR A 163 -2.74 -4.98 6.25
N VAL A 164 -1.63 -4.32 6.54
CA VAL A 164 -0.93 -4.48 7.81
C VAL A 164 -0.79 -3.13 8.48
N VAL A 165 -1.46 -2.95 9.61
CA VAL A 165 -1.38 -1.73 10.42
C VAL A 165 -1.43 -2.10 11.89
N SER A 166 -0.73 -1.34 12.73
CA SER A 166 -0.81 -1.50 14.19
C SER A 166 -0.53 -2.95 14.66
N GLY A 167 0.42 -3.64 14.01
CA GLY A 167 0.79 -5.03 14.31
C GLY A 167 -0.24 -6.08 13.88
N ARG A 168 -1.30 -5.69 13.16
CA ARG A 168 -2.38 -6.56 12.70
C ARG A 168 -2.36 -6.69 11.19
N LEU A 169 -2.68 -7.87 10.70
CA LEU A 169 -2.92 -8.15 9.29
C LEU A 169 -4.42 -8.34 9.04
N PHE A 170 -4.98 -7.58 8.11
CA PHE A 170 -6.36 -7.68 7.64
C PHE A 170 -6.39 -8.29 6.24
N THR A 171 -7.24 -9.28 6.04
CA THR A 171 -7.43 -9.92 4.72
C THR A 171 -8.81 -10.56 4.60
N GLY A 172 -9.29 -10.69 3.37
CA GLY A 172 -10.55 -11.33 3.01
C GLY A 172 -10.37 -12.70 2.34
N GLY A 173 -11.32 -13.60 2.57
CA GLY A 173 -11.38 -14.93 1.98
C GLY A 173 -12.43 -15.05 0.86
N GLN A 174 -12.24 -16.05 -0.01
CA GLN A 174 -13.19 -16.39 -1.08
C GLN A 174 -14.58 -16.77 -0.53
N ASN A 175 -14.62 -17.35 0.67
CA ASN A 175 -15.85 -17.73 1.36
C ASN A 175 -16.57 -16.55 2.06
N GLY A 176 -16.03 -15.34 1.97
CA GLY A 176 -16.61 -14.13 2.59
C GLY A 176 -16.16 -13.87 4.03
N THR A 177 -15.29 -14.72 4.59
CA THR A 177 -14.69 -14.45 5.90
C THR A 177 -13.63 -13.36 5.77
N VAL A 178 -13.74 -12.34 6.62
CA VAL A 178 -12.71 -11.32 6.83
C VAL A 178 -11.99 -11.62 8.13
N TYR A 179 -10.67 -11.46 8.11
CA TYR A 179 -9.78 -11.78 9.22
C TYR A 179 -9.07 -10.53 9.70
N SER A 180 -8.94 -10.39 11.03
CA SER A 180 -7.84 -9.66 11.65
C SER A 180 -6.93 -10.67 12.32
N LEU A 181 -5.68 -10.72 11.88
CA LEU A 181 -4.64 -11.61 12.37
C LEU A 181 -3.57 -10.81 13.11
N ASP A 182 -2.85 -11.47 14.00
CA ASP A 182 -1.55 -10.99 14.46
C ASP A 182 -0.53 -11.10 13.32
N ALA A 183 0.08 -9.98 12.93
CA ALA A 183 0.98 -9.95 11.77
C ALA A 183 2.26 -10.79 12.00
N ARG A 184 2.67 -11.00 13.26
CA ARG A 184 3.89 -11.75 13.60
C ARG A 184 3.68 -13.25 13.66
N THR A 185 2.50 -13.70 14.09
CA THR A 185 2.22 -15.11 14.40
C THR A 185 1.14 -15.72 13.51
N GLY A 186 0.33 -14.91 12.83
CA GLY A 186 -0.77 -15.36 11.99
C GLY A 186 -1.99 -15.87 12.76
N CYS A 187 -2.00 -15.82 14.11
CA CYS A 187 -3.19 -16.17 14.88
C CYS A 187 -4.31 -15.15 14.67
N ILE A 188 -5.56 -15.58 14.88
CA ILE A 188 -6.77 -14.82 14.59
C ILE A 188 -7.17 -14.00 15.83
N TYR A 189 -7.27 -12.68 15.70
CA TYR A 189 -7.90 -11.81 16.69
C TYR A 189 -9.43 -11.86 16.58
N TRP A 190 -9.96 -11.61 15.38
CA TRP A 190 -11.40 -11.67 15.11
C TRP A 190 -11.68 -12.05 13.68
N THR A 191 -12.92 -12.49 13.43
CA THR A 191 -13.45 -12.78 12.09
C THR A 191 -14.79 -12.09 11.87
N PHE A 192 -15.09 -11.77 10.62
CA PHE A 192 -16.37 -11.21 10.18
C PHE A 192 -16.88 -11.98 8.95
N SER A 193 -18.20 -12.18 8.85
CA SER A 193 -18.81 -12.89 7.71
C SER A 193 -19.54 -11.91 6.80
N ALA A 194 -19.01 -11.69 5.60
CA ALA A 194 -19.64 -10.91 4.53
C ALA A 194 -20.64 -11.76 3.73
N VAL A 195 -21.49 -11.09 2.95
CA VAL A 195 -22.47 -11.71 2.05
C VAL A 195 -21.77 -12.42 0.88
N GLY A 196 -20.74 -11.82 0.31
CA GLY A 196 -19.95 -12.40 -0.77
C GLY A 196 -18.48 -12.60 -0.39
N GLY A 197 -17.72 -13.27 -1.27
CA GLY A 197 -16.27 -13.36 -1.14
C GLY A 197 -15.61 -11.97 -1.09
N VAL A 198 -14.69 -11.76 -0.15
CA VAL A 198 -14.02 -10.47 0.06
C VAL A 198 -12.67 -10.50 -0.62
N ARG A 199 -12.60 -9.82 -1.77
CA ARG A 199 -11.37 -9.68 -2.55
C ARG A 199 -10.70 -8.33 -2.35
N SER A 200 -11.51 -7.27 -2.19
CA SER A 200 -11.01 -5.90 -2.07
C SER A 200 -10.03 -5.77 -0.91
N PRO A 201 -8.89 -5.07 -1.08
CA PRO A 201 -8.07 -4.67 0.05
C PRO A 201 -8.88 -3.88 1.08
N ILE A 202 -8.61 -4.12 2.35
CA ILE A 202 -9.32 -3.51 3.47
C ILE A 202 -8.65 -2.19 3.82
N THR A 203 -9.42 -1.11 3.90
CA THR A 203 -8.93 0.21 4.31
C THR A 203 -9.20 0.43 5.78
N ILE A 204 -8.14 0.69 6.56
CA ILE A 204 -8.25 1.08 7.96
C ILE A 204 -8.21 2.60 8.07
N ALA A 205 -9.14 3.19 8.79
CA ALA A 205 -9.18 4.63 8.98
C ALA A 205 -9.65 5.05 10.37
N PRO A 206 -9.22 6.24 10.85
CA PRO A 206 -9.62 6.75 12.15
C PRO A 206 -11.13 7.04 12.21
N ARG A 207 -11.68 6.83 13.40
CA ARG A 207 -13.06 7.13 13.80
C ARG A 207 -13.02 7.91 15.13
N GLU A 208 -14.09 8.67 15.39
CA GLU A 208 -14.27 9.41 16.65
C GLU A 208 -14.01 8.53 17.89
N GLY A 209 -13.48 9.18 18.94
CA GLY A 209 -13.14 8.51 20.20
C GLY A 209 -11.85 7.68 20.15
N GLY A 210 -10.94 7.97 19.20
CA GLY A 210 -9.65 7.26 19.07
C GLY A 210 -9.79 5.82 18.60
N LYS A 211 -10.90 5.50 17.92
CA LYS A 211 -11.19 4.17 17.38
C LYS A 211 -10.83 4.11 15.89
N TYR A 212 -10.85 2.92 15.32
CA TYR A 212 -10.57 2.71 13.90
C TYR A 212 -11.65 1.84 13.27
N THR A 213 -11.91 2.08 11.98
CA THR A 213 -12.87 1.34 11.17
C THR A 213 -12.15 0.67 10.01
N ALA A 214 -12.52 -0.58 9.76
CA ALA A 214 -12.13 -1.33 8.58
C ALA A 214 -13.25 -1.26 7.53
N TYR A 215 -12.91 -0.73 6.35
CA TYR A 215 -13.79 -0.58 5.20
C TYR A 215 -13.38 -1.53 4.09
N PHE A 216 -14.35 -2.20 3.47
CA PHE A 216 -14.11 -3.13 2.36
C PHE A 216 -15.40 -3.38 1.59
N GLY A 217 -15.28 -4.04 0.44
CA GLY A 217 -16.42 -4.53 -0.33
C GLY A 217 -16.33 -6.02 -0.65
N ASP A 218 -17.45 -6.58 -1.09
CA ASP A 218 -17.55 -8.00 -1.46
C ASP A 218 -18.02 -8.24 -2.90
N ASN A 219 -17.95 -9.50 -3.29
CA ASN A 219 -18.39 -9.97 -4.61
C ASN A 219 -19.91 -9.96 -4.82
N SER A 220 -20.70 -9.50 -3.85
CA SER A 220 -22.15 -9.27 -3.94
C SER A 220 -22.52 -7.79 -3.97
N ALA A 221 -21.53 -6.91 -4.23
CA ALA A 221 -21.65 -5.46 -4.28
C ALA A 221 -22.07 -4.81 -2.95
N PHE A 222 -21.80 -5.46 -1.81
CA PHE A 222 -21.92 -4.82 -0.51
C PHE A 222 -20.60 -4.14 -0.12
N ALA A 223 -20.70 -2.89 0.33
CA ALA A 223 -19.67 -2.21 1.09
C ALA A 223 -19.97 -2.34 2.59
N TYR A 224 -18.91 -2.40 3.40
CA TYR A 224 -18.99 -2.61 4.84
C TYR A 224 -18.15 -1.59 5.59
N ALA A 225 -18.57 -1.32 6.83
CA ALA A 225 -17.73 -0.77 7.88
C ALA A 225 -17.84 -1.68 9.10
N VAL A 226 -16.69 -2.11 9.61
CA VAL A 226 -16.59 -2.85 10.87
C VAL A 226 -15.60 -2.17 11.79
N ASP A 227 -15.76 -2.31 13.10
CA ASP A 227 -14.76 -1.82 14.04
C ASP A 227 -13.44 -2.60 13.84
N ALA A 228 -12.33 -1.90 13.60
CA ALA A 228 -11.08 -2.54 13.23
C ALA A 228 -10.46 -3.36 14.38
N PHE A 229 -10.85 -3.07 15.62
CA PHE A 229 -10.38 -3.80 16.79
C PHE A 229 -11.25 -5.02 17.07
N THR A 230 -12.58 -4.93 16.99
CA THR A 230 -13.48 -6.04 17.39
C THR A 230 -14.06 -6.86 16.23
N GLY A 231 -14.07 -6.32 15.00
CA GLY A 231 -14.80 -6.90 13.87
C GLY A 231 -16.32 -6.67 13.92
N GLU A 232 -16.82 -5.90 14.89
CA GLU A 232 -18.25 -5.62 15.02
C GLU A 232 -18.74 -4.77 13.84
N LYS A 233 -19.86 -5.18 13.23
CA LYS A 233 -20.46 -4.45 12.11
C LYS A 233 -20.98 -3.09 12.57
N LEU A 234 -20.46 -2.03 11.97
CA LEU A 234 -20.99 -0.68 12.13
C LEU A 234 -22.12 -0.43 11.12
N TRP A 235 -21.88 -0.77 9.84
CA TRP A 235 -22.90 -0.74 8.80
C TRP A 235 -22.53 -1.65 7.63
N SER A 236 -23.52 -1.97 6.79
CA SER A 236 -23.37 -2.63 5.51
C SER A 236 -24.33 -2.01 4.49
N ARG A 237 -23.90 -1.83 3.25
CA ARG A 237 -24.70 -1.21 2.19
C ARG A 237 -24.50 -1.94 0.87
N ARG A 238 -25.59 -2.36 0.23
CA ARG A 238 -25.55 -2.75 -1.19
C ARG A 238 -25.41 -1.49 -2.05
N VAL A 239 -24.32 -1.41 -2.81
CA VAL A 239 -23.94 -0.20 -3.57
C VAL A 239 -24.45 -0.25 -5.02
N GLU A 240 -24.71 -1.44 -5.54
CA GLU A 240 -25.26 -1.67 -6.86
C GLU A 240 -26.32 -2.79 -6.83
N GLU A 241 -27.45 -2.56 -7.50
CA GLU A 241 -28.57 -3.52 -7.54
C GLU A 241 -28.40 -4.57 -8.63
N HIS A 242 -27.58 -4.26 -9.64
CA HIS A 242 -27.29 -5.18 -10.74
C HIS A 242 -26.87 -6.56 -10.21
N ALA A 243 -27.52 -7.63 -10.69
CA ALA A 243 -27.49 -8.95 -10.08
C ALA A 243 -26.09 -9.61 -10.02
N VAL A 244 -25.18 -9.17 -10.89
CA VAL A 244 -23.80 -9.67 -10.99
C VAL A 244 -22.75 -8.57 -10.81
N ALA A 245 -23.11 -7.45 -10.19
CA ALA A 245 -22.14 -6.44 -9.76
C ALA A 245 -21.31 -6.95 -8.56
N ARG A 246 -20.08 -6.46 -8.46
CA ARG A 246 -19.11 -6.83 -7.41
C ARG A 246 -18.15 -5.69 -7.12
N ILE A 247 -17.59 -5.69 -5.90
CA ILE A 247 -16.52 -4.78 -5.52
C ILE A 247 -15.22 -5.58 -5.43
N THR A 248 -14.27 -5.29 -6.33
CA THR A 248 -12.96 -5.95 -6.36
C THR A 248 -11.80 -5.02 -6.04
N GLY A 249 -11.90 -3.74 -6.42
CA GLY A 249 -10.91 -2.71 -6.10
C GLY A 249 -11.00 -2.25 -4.64
N GLN A 250 -9.93 -1.66 -4.11
CA GLN A 250 -9.93 -1.11 -2.75
C GLN A 250 -10.96 0.01 -2.60
N THR A 251 -11.72 0.02 -1.51
CA THR A 251 -12.50 1.19 -1.10
C THR A 251 -11.57 2.24 -0.50
N ARG A 252 -11.51 3.46 -1.01
CA ARG A 252 -10.58 4.50 -0.51
C ARG A 252 -11.31 5.51 0.35
N LEU A 253 -10.85 5.72 1.59
CA LEU A 253 -11.32 6.85 2.41
C LEU A 253 -10.42 8.05 2.16
N TYR A 254 -11.01 9.19 1.80
CA TYR A 254 -10.31 10.46 1.78
C TYR A 254 -11.28 11.62 1.99
N ASP A 255 -10.88 12.61 2.78
CA ASP A 255 -11.65 13.83 3.08
C ASP A 255 -13.13 13.55 3.43
N GLY A 256 -13.33 12.65 4.40
CA GLY A 256 -14.64 12.30 4.94
C GLY A 256 -15.57 11.51 4.00
N LYS A 257 -15.06 10.96 2.90
CA LYS A 257 -15.85 10.16 1.94
C LYS A 257 -15.15 8.84 1.63
N LEU A 258 -15.95 7.78 1.53
CA LEU A 258 -15.49 6.45 1.14
C LEU A 258 -15.83 6.21 -0.33
N TYR A 259 -14.82 6.16 -1.19
CA TYR A 259 -14.96 5.91 -2.62
C TYR A 259 -14.93 4.40 -2.89
N VAL A 260 -15.99 3.90 -3.51
CA VAL A 260 -16.22 2.49 -3.78
C VAL A 260 -16.26 2.26 -5.30
N PRO A 261 -15.23 1.60 -5.87
CA PRO A 261 -15.23 1.23 -7.29
C PRO A 261 -16.13 0.02 -7.56
N MET A 262 -16.77 -0.02 -8.74
CA MET A 262 -17.72 -1.08 -9.10
C MET A 262 -17.31 -1.85 -10.36
N ALA A 263 -17.32 -3.17 -10.25
CA ALA A 263 -17.04 -4.12 -11.32
C ALA A 263 -18.18 -5.14 -11.48
N SER A 264 -18.04 -6.07 -12.42
CA SER A 264 -19.07 -7.08 -12.69
C SER A 264 -18.51 -8.43 -13.11
N TYR A 265 -19.36 -9.47 -13.04
CA TYR A 265 -19.18 -10.72 -13.76
C TYR A 265 -19.92 -10.74 -15.11
N GLU A 266 -20.66 -9.69 -15.48
CA GLU A 266 -21.52 -9.71 -16.66
C GLU A 266 -20.76 -10.00 -17.97
N GLU A 267 -19.51 -9.54 -18.07
CA GLU A 267 -18.57 -9.91 -19.14
C GLU A 267 -18.47 -11.44 -19.36
N THR A 268 -18.50 -12.22 -18.27
CA THR A 268 -18.45 -13.69 -18.31
C THR A 268 -19.83 -14.34 -18.48
N MET A 269 -20.89 -13.64 -18.08
CA MET A 269 -22.28 -14.11 -18.18
C MET A 269 -22.79 -14.13 -19.62
N GLY A 270 -22.17 -13.39 -20.54
CA GLY A 270 -22.41 -13.48 -21.98
C GLY A 270 -22.15 -14.86 -22.59
N THR A 271 -21.55 -15.81 -21.88
CA THR A 271 -21.47 -17.21 -22.33
C THR A 271 -22.77 -17.99 -22.15
N SER A 272 -23.71 -17.50 -21.34
CA SER A 272 -24.96 -18.18 -21.00
C SER A 272 -26.09 -17.75 -21.93
N THR A 273 -26.76 -18.69 -22.59
CA THR A 273 -27.92 -18.43 -23.46
C THR A 273 -29.19 -18.03 -22.70
N ASN A 274 -29.21 -18.20 -21.37
CA ASN A 274 -30.38 -17.96 -20.50
C ASN A 274 -30.20 -16.69 -19.63
N TYR A 275 -29.38 -15.75 -20.07
CA TYR A 275 -29.11 -14.49 -19.38
C TYR A 275 -29.33 -13.32 -20.34
N ASP A 276 -30.07 -12.31 -19.91
CA ASP A 276 -30.20 -11.05 -20.64
C ASP A 276 -28.94 -10.21 -20.38
N CYS A 277 -28.12 -10.01 -21.42
CA CYS A 277 -26.87 -9.24 -21.35
C CYS A 277 -26.95 -8.02 -22.28
N CYS A 278 -26.23 -6.93 -22.14
CA CYS A 278 -25.47 -6.54 -20.97
C CYS A 278 -26.01 -5.18 -20.50
N THR A 279 -26.32 -5.07 -19.22
CA THR A 279 -26.92 -3.85 -18.65
C THR A 279 -26.04 -3.19 -17.58
N PHE A 280 -24.96 -3.84 -17.17
CA PHE A 280 -24.02 -3.33 -16.21
C PHE A 280 -23.28 -2.11 -16.75
N ARG A 281 -23.12 -1.13 -15.87
CA ARG A 281 -22.29 0.06 -16.09
C ARG A 281 -21.35 0.20 -14.91
N GLY A 282 -20.05 0.31 -15.18
CA GLY A 282 -19.08 0.63 -14.13
C GLY A 282 -19.45 1.92 -13.42
N SER A 283 -19.05 2.05 -12.16
CA SER A 283 -19.28 3.28 -11.41
C SER A 283 -18.27 3.48 -10.29
N LEU A 284 -18.08 4.75 -9.94
CA LEU A 284 -17.47 5.15 -8.67
C LEU A 284 -18.56 5.76 -7.80
N THR A 285 -18.68 5.27 -6.57
CA THR A 285 -19.68 5.78 -5.61
C THR A 285 -18.97 6.34 -4.39
N ALA A 286 -19.31 7.56 -3.98
CA ALA A 286 -18.90 8.11 -2.70
C ALA A 286 -19.97 7.83 -1.64
N LEU A 287 -19.55 7.22 -0.53
CA LEU A 287 -20.39 6.97 0.63
C LEU A 287 -19.95 7.84 1.80
N ASP A 288 -20.91 8.20 2.65
CA ASP A 288 -20.64 8.69 3.99
C ASP A 288 -20.03 7.54 4.83
N PRO A 289 -18.82 7.71 5.40
CA PRO A 289 -18.10 6.63 6.06
C PRO A 289 -18.71 6.23 7.41
N LYS A 290 -19.58 7.06 8.01
CA LYS A 290 -20.22 6.77 9.30
C LYS A 290 -21.50 5.96 9.12
N THR A 291 -22.23 6.17 8.04
CA THR A 291 -23.59 5.65 7.83
C THR A 291 -23.71 4.71 6.63
N GLY A 292 -22.77 4.76 5.68
CA GLY A 292 -22.87 4.08 4.40
C GLY A 292 -23.88 4.71 3.43
N ALA A 293 -24.40 5.91 3.73
CA ALA A 293 -25.31 6.62 2.84
C ALA A 293 -24.58 7.08 1.57
N VAL A 294 -25.25 6.98 0.41
CA VAL A 294 -24.68 7.46 -0.86
C VAL A 294 -24.67 8.99 -0.87
N ILE A 295 -23.49 9.58 -1.06
CA ILE A 295 -23.30 11.02 -1.25
C ILE A 295 -23.47 11.36 -2.74
N TRP A 296 -22.73 10.65 -3.59
CA TRP A 296 -22.85 10.75 -5.04
C TRP A 296 -22.45 9.42 -5.70
N LYS A 297 -22.92 9.23 -6.94
CA LYS A 297 -22.56 8.11 -7.78
C LYS A 297 -22.38 8.58 -9.22
N THR A 298 -21.29 8.14 -9.83
CA THR A 298 -20.98 8.44 -11.23
C THR A 298 -20.79 7.14 -11.97
N TYR A 299 -21.62 6.91 -12.98
CA TYR A 299 -21.44 5.81 -13.93
C TYR A 299 -20.36 6.18 -14.94
N THR A 300 -19.52 5.22 -15.30
CA THR A 300 -18.49 5.37 -16.34
C THR A 300 -19.13 5.49 -17.70
N ILE A 301 -20.22 4.75 -17.95
CA ILE A 301 -21.08 4.90 -19.12
C ILE A 301 -22.32 5.71 -18.70
N ALA A 302 -22.49 6.90 -19.29
CA ALA A 302 -23.57 7.81 -18.93
C ALA A 302 -24.95 7.31 -19.39
N GLU A 303 -25.02 6.79 -20.62
CA GLU A 303 -26.27 6.28 -21.20
C GLU A 303 -26.71 5.00 -20.48
N ALA A 304 -28.02 4.83 -20.26
CA ALA A 304 -28.57 3.58 -19.77
C ALA A 304 -28.70 2.58 -20.92
N ALA A 305 -28.41 1.31 -20.65
CA ALA A 305 -28.51 0.27 -21.67
C ALA A 305 -29.95 0.17 -22.23
N LYS A 306 -30.07 0.07 -23.55
CA LYS A 306 -31.33 -0.09 -24.29
C LYS A 306 -31.36 -1.44 -25.00
N PRO A 307 -32.55 -2.03 -25.23
CA PRO A 307 -32.66 -3.26 -25.99
C PRO A 307 -32.08 -3.06 -27.40
N ARG A 308 -31.23 -3.98 -27.85
CA ARG A 308 -30.63 -3.99 -29.19
C ARG A 308 -31.13 -5.17 -30.03
N VAL A 309 -30.75 -6.39 -29.65
CA VAL A 309 -30.99 -7.61 -30.44
C VAL A 309 -31.59 -8.68 -29.55
N LYS A 310 -32.56 -9.45 -30.02
CA LYS A 310 -33.03 -10.65 -29.29
C LYS A 310 -32.38 -11.88 -29.91
N THR A 311 -31.72 -12.69 -29.09
CA THR A 311 -31.04 -13.90 -29.55
C THR A 311 -32.06 -14.94 -30.03
N LYS A 312 -31.63 -15.85 -30.90
CA LYS A 312 -32.47 -16.99 -31.35
C LYS A 312 -32.94 -17.89 -30.20
N ALA A 313 -32.22 -17.91 -29.09
CA ALA A 313 -32.55 -18.65 -27.87
C ALA A 313 -33.49 -17.89 -26.91
N GLY A 314 -33.87 -16.65 -27.24
CA GLY A 314 -34.87 -15.86 -26.50
C GLY A 314 -34.30 -14.80 -25.55
N GLY A 315 -33.00 -14.84 -25.22
CA GLY A 315 -32.34 -13.82 -24.40
C GLY A 315 -32.23 -12.46 -25.09
N GLN A 316 -32.41 -11.38 -24.34
CA GLN A 316 -32.38 -10.00 -24.84
C GLN A 316 -30.97 -9.41 -24.71
N PHE A 317 -30.44 -8.88 -25.81
CA PHE A 317 -29.20 -8.11 -25.85
C PHE A 317 -29.48 -6.62 -25.57
N TRP A 318 -28.69 -6.00 -24.69
CA TRP A 318 -28.77 -4.60 -24.28
C TRP A 318 -27.42 -3.91 -24.47
N GLY A 319 -27.41 -2.59 -24.62
CA GLY A 319 -26.17 -1.79 -24.62
C GLY A 319 -26.45 -0.28 -24.68
N PRO A 320 -25.43 0.57 -24.41
CA PRO A 320 -24.06 0.22 -24.08
C PRO A 320 -23.89 -0.28 -22.64
N GLY A 321 -22.90 -1.14 -22.41
CA GLY A 321 -22.59 -1.73 -21.09
C GLY A 321 -21.11 -2.07 -20.94
N GLY A 322 -20.63 -2.19 -19.70
CA GLY A 322 -19.21 -2.44 -19.37
C GLY A 322 -18.52 -1.28 -18.67
N ALA A 323 -17.26 -1.00 -19.04
CA ALA A 323 -16.40 0.02 -18.44
C ALA A 323 -16.27 -0.08 -16.91
N ALA A 324 -16.12 -1.31 -16.40
CA ALA A 324 -15.98 -1.60 -14.97
C ALA A 324 -14.78 -0.88 -14.34
N ILE A 325 -14.91 -0.43 -13.09
CA ILE A 325 -13.76 0.01 -12.29
C ILE A 325 -13.43 -1.12 -11.33
N TRP A 326 -12.43 -1.93 -11.66
CA TRP A 326 -12.07 -3.12 -10.91
C TRP A 326 -10.73 -3.02 -10.16
N SER A 327 -10.03 -1.90 -10.33
CA SER A 327 -8.79 -1.52 -9.66
C SER A 327 -9.03 -0.48 -8.54
N SER A 328 -7.98 -0.17 -7.78
CA SER A 328 -8.03 0.79 -6.66
C SER A 328 -8.03 2.25 -7.15
N PRO A 329 -8.92 3.13 -6.66
CA PRO A 329 -8.88 4.56 -6.98
C PRO A 329 -7.60 5.24 -6.45
N THR A 330 -7.17 6.29 -7.15
CA THR A 330 -5.98 7.09 -6.84
C THR A 330 -6.39 8.51 -6.48
N ILE A 331 -5.91 9.02 -5.35
CA ILE A 331 -6.30 10.35 -4.88
C ILE A 331 -5.24 11.39 -5.31
N ASP A 332 -5.66 12.41 -6.04
CA ASP A 332 -4.90 13.64 -6.30
C ASP A 332 -5.45 14.78 -5.43
N ALA A 333 -4.91 14.89 -4.22
CA ALA A 333 -5.26 15.93 -3.27
C ALA A 333 -5.00 17.34 -3.83
N LYS A 334 -3.92 17.51 -4.59
CA LYS A 334 -3.49 18.80 -5.14
C LYS A 334 -4.51 19.34 -6.15
N ARG A 335 -5.04 18.47 -7.01
CA ARG A 335 -6.02 18.85 -8.05
C ARG A 335 -7.47 18.66 -7.61
N GLY A 336 -7.70 18.10 -6.42
CA GLY A 336 -9.04 17.73 -5.97
C GLY A 336 -9.68 16.69 -6.89
N ALA A 337 -8.89 15.72 -7.36
CA ALA A 337 -9.32 14.73 -8.33
C ALA A 337 -9.12 13.29 -7.82
N ILE A 338 -9.90 12.37 -8.37
CA ILE A 338 -9.74 10.93 -8.22
C ILE A 338 -9.45 10.36 -9.60
N TYR A 339 -8.35 9.63 -9.75
CA TYR A 339 -8.07 8.87 -10.96
C TYR A 339 -8.55 7.43 -10.79
N VAL A 340 -9.25 6.93 -11.81
CA VAL A 340 -9.69 5.54 -11.92
C VAL A 340 -9.37 5.03 -13.32
N SER A 341 -9.16 3.73 -13.43
CA SER A 341 -9.03 3.06 -14.72
C SER A 341 -10.27 2.23 -15.02
N THR A 342 -10.60 2.07 -16.30
CA THR A 342 -11.80 1.36 -16.71
C THR A 342 -11.51 0.11 -17.54
N GLY A 343 -12.42 -0.84 -17.37
CA GLY A 343 -12.58 -2.06 -18.15
C GLY A 343 -12.96 -1.78 -19.61
N ASN A 344 -12.97 -2.84 -20.40
CA ASN A 344 -13.50 -2.87 -21.75
C ASN A 344 -15.02 -2.65 -21.74
N CYS A 345 -15.57 -2.37 -22.92
CA CYS A 345 -17.01 -2.41 -23.12
C CYS A 345 -17.45 -3.88 -23.21
N TYR A 346 -18.59 -4.23 -22.61
CA TYR A 346 -19.19 -5.58 -22.72
C TYR A 346 -20.17 -5.66 -23.89
N SER A 347 -20.79 -4.54 -24.22
CA SER A 347 -21.77 -4.42 -25.31
C SER A 347 -21.71 -3.01 -25.89
N GLY A 348 -21.82 -2.94 -27.22
CA GLY A 348 -21.78 -1.67 -27.94
C GLY A 348 -23.10 -0.87 -27.82
N PRO A 349 -23.13 0.38 -28.31
CA PRO A 349 -22.03 1.04 -29.02
C PRO A 349 -20.83 1.33 -28.12
N PHE A 350 -19.61 1.26 -28.66
CA PHE A 350 -18.38 1.53 -27.92
C PHE A 350 -18.40 2.91 -27.26
N GLN A 351 -17.79 3.04 -26.08
CA GLN A 351 -17.79 4.27 -25.30
C GLN A 351 -16.35 4.77 -25.09
N PRO A 352 -16.08 6.09 -25.21
CA PRO A 352 -14.75 6.68 -24.96
C PRO A 352 -14.25 6.57 -23.50
N THR A 353 -15.08 6.01 -22.62
CA THR A 353 -14.79 5.73 -21.21
C THR A 353 -14.48 4.25 -20.97
N CYS A 354 -14.55 3.39 -21.98
CA CYS A 354 -13.98 2.05 -21.96
C CYS A 354 -12.45 2.16 -22.14
N ASP A 355 -11.67 1.28 -21.52
CA ASP A 355 -10.21 1.20 -21.68
C ASP A 355 -9.51 2.55 -21.47
N ALA A 356 -9.96 3.30 -20.47
CA ALA A 356 -9.58 4.68 -20.25
C ALA A 356 -9.09 4.93 -18.82
N VAL A 357 -8.30 5.99 -18.67
CA VAL A 357 -8.07 6.65 -17.38
C VAL A 357 -9.05 7.82 -17.28
N LEU A 358 -9.84 7.85 -16.21
CA LEU A 358 -10.79 8.92 -15.92
C LEU A 358 -10.29 9.74 -14.73
N ALA A 359 -10.43 11.06 -14.80
CA ALA A 359 -10.35 11.94 -13.65
C ALA A 359 -11.74 12.38 -13.23
N LEU A 360 -12.07 12.23 -11.95
CA LEU A 360 -13.33 12.65 -11.37
C LEU A 360 -13.07 13.72 -10.31
N ASP A 361 -13.91 14.75 -10.24
CA ASP A 361 -13.88 15.73 -9.16
C ASP A 361 -14.17 15.04 -7.82
N ILE A 362 -13.31 15.26 -6.83
CA ILE A 362 -13.38 14.57 -5.54
C ILE A 362 -14.61 14.96 -4.71
N LYS A 363 -15.17 16.15 -4.96
CA LYS A 363 -16.32 16.68 -4.21
C LYS A 363 -17.63 16.22 -4.83
N THR A 364 -17.76 16.31 -6.15
CA THR A 364 -19.03 16.11 -6.86
C THR A 364 -19.11 14.81 -7.64
N GLY A 365 -17.99 14.10 -7.85
CA GLY A 365 -17.92 12.91 -8.69
C GLY A 365 -18.02 13.20 -10.19
N LYS A 366 -18.01 14.46 -10.63
CA LYS A 366 -18.11 14.80 -12.06
C LYS A 366 -16.85 14.36 -12.79
N ILE A 367 -16.98 13.67 -13.93
CA ILE A 367 -15.84 13.38 -14.81
C ILE A 367 -15.27 14.71 -15.34
N LEU A 368 -14.02 14.99 -15.01
CA LEU A 368 -13.25 16.15 -15.44
C LEU A 368 -12.64 15.93 -16.82
N TRP A 369 -12.10 14.73 -17.04
CA TRP A 369 -11.59 14.28 -18.34
C TRP A 369 -11.52 12.74 -18.40
N SER A 370 -11.49 12.22 -19.63
CA SER A 370 -11.23 10.82 -19.97
C SER A 370 -10.06 10.77 -20.97
N MET A 371 -9.13 9.84 -20.77
CA MET A 371 -8.04 9.58 -21.70
C MET A 371 -8.01 8.08 -22.03
N GLN A 372 -8.21 7.77 -23.30
CA GLN A 372 -8.12 6.43 -23.86
C GLN A 372 -6.90 6.39 -24.81
N PRO A 373 -5.75 5.85 -24.39
CA PRO A 373 -4.52 5.90 -25.19
C PRO A 373 -4.51 4.86 -26.33
N VAL A 374 -5.39 3.87 -26.28
CA VAL A 374 -5.60 2.85 -27.32
C VAL A 374 -7.09 2.77 -27.58
N SER A 375 -7.53 3.24 -28.74
CA SER A 375 -8.96 3.32 -29.10
C SER A 375 -9.33 2.46 -30.32
N GLU A 376 -8.35 1.84 -30.99
CA GLU A 376 -8.57 1.08 -32.22
C GLU A 376 -7.79 -0.26 -32.20
N PRO A 377 -8.44 -1.38 -32.57
CA PRO A 377 -9.89 -1.48 -32.81
C PRO A 377 -10.67 -1.16 -31.52
N ALA A 378 -11.91 -0.70 -31.66
CA ALA A 378 -12.81 -0.55 -30.52
C ALA A 378 -12.91 -1.87 -29.75
N ASP A 379 -12.96 -1.79 -28.41
CA ASP A 379 -12.86 -2.96 -27.53
C ASP A 379 -14.19 -3.28 -26.84
N VAL A 380 -15.11 -3.83 -27.63
CA VAL A 380 -16.29 -4.51 -27.12
C VAL A 380 -15.97 -6.00 -27.03
N SER A 381 -15.73 -6.47 -25.82
CA SER A 381 -15.32 -7.85 -25.55
C SER A 381 -16.22 -8.50 -24.50
N ILE A 382 -16.71 -9.68 -24.84
CA ILE A 382 -17.50 -10.51 -23.94
C ILE A 382 -16.96 -11.94 -23.99
N SER A 383 -16.89 -12.59 -22.84
CA SER A 383 -16.37 -13.95 -22.77
C SER A 383 -17.19 -14.90 -23.65
N GLY A 384 -16.49 -15.78 -24.35
CA GLY A 384 -17.12 -16.73 -25.27
C GLY A 384 -17.21 -16.24 -26.71
N CYS A 385 -16.59 -15.11 -27.03
CA CYS A 385 -16.39 -14.65 -28.41
C CYS A 385 -14.99 -14.99 -28.93
N GLY A 386 -14.93 -15.31 -30.21
CA GLY A 386 -13.71 -15.65 -30.93
C GLY A 386 -13.87 -16.79 -31.94
N PRO A 387 -12.82 -17.19 -32.67
CA PRO A 387 -12.92 -18.05 -33.84
C PRO A 387 -13.51 -19.45 -33.59
N ARG A 388 -13.51 -19.92 -32.33
CA ARG A 388 -13.98 -21.25 -31.92
C ARG A 388 -15.19 -21.20 -30.97
N ARG A 389 -15.68 -20.02 -30.60
CA ARG A 389 -16.79 -19.85 -29.67
C ARG A 389 -17.73 -18.78 -30.21
N GLN A 390 -18.99 -19.17 -30.37
CA GLN A 390 -20.05 -18.33 -30.92
C GLN A 390 -21.07 -18.07 -29.83
N SER A 391 -20.69 -17.32 -28.80
CA SER A 391 -21.72 -16.77 -27.91
C SER A 391 -22.75 -16.04 -28.80
N PRO A 392 -24.07 -16.21 -28.54
CA PRO A 392 -25.09 -15.48 -29.28
C PRO A 392 -25.06 -13.97 -29.01
N PHE A 393 -24.21 -13.52 -28.09
CA PHE A 393 -24.01 -12.12 -27.71
C PHE A 393 -22.68 -11.56 -28.23
N CYS A 394 -21.97 -12.28 -29.09
CA CYS A 394 -20.79 -11.72 -29.75
C CYS A 394 -21.18 -10.54 -30.64
N PRO A 395 -20.33 -9.50 -30.73
CA PRO A 395 -20.51 -8.47 -31.74
C PRO A 395 -20.44 -9.11 -33.14
N ASP A 396 -21.60 -9.29 -33.79
CA ASP A 396 -21.73 -9.95 -35.09
C ASP A 396 -21.14 -9.08 -36.21
N GLY A 397 -19.85 -9.24 -36.54
CA GLY A 397 -19.23 -8.57 -37.69
C GLY A 397 -19.21 -7.03 -37.61
N GLU A 398 -19.48 -6.46 -36.44
CA GLU A 398 -19.36 -5.03 -36.14
C GLU A 398 -17.87 -4.66 -36.01
N ALA A 399 -17.49 -3.44 -36.40
CA ALA A 399 -16.12 -2.92 -36.31
C ALA A 399 -15.61 -2.73 -34.86
N GLU A 400 -16.33 -3.25 -33.87
CA GLU A 400 -16.13 -3.05 -32.44
C GLU A 400 -15.70 -4.32 -31.68
N ASP A 401 -15.54 -5.48 -32.33
CA ASP A 401 -14.97 -6.67 -31.66
C ASP A 401 -13.51 -6.43 -31.29
N GLY A 402 -13.17 -6.62 -30.01
CA GLY A 402 -11.87 -6.25 -29.51
C GLY A 402 -11.19 -7.23 -28.55
N PRO A 403 -9.90 -6.98 -28.31
CA PRO A 403 -8.98 -7.96 -27.75
C PRO A 403 -9.03 -8.13 -26.22
N ASP A 404 -9.90 -7.40 -25.52
CA ASP A 404 -9.90 -7.26 -24.05
C ASP A 404 -8.57 -6.66 -23.54
N PHE A 405 -8.32 -5.42 -23.97
CA PHE A 405 -7.16 -4.59 -23.64
C PHE A 405 -7.48 -3.54 -22.58
N ASP A 406 -8.29 -3.92 -21.61
CA ASP A 406 -8.68 -2.99 -20.57
C ASP A 406 -7.57 -2.63 -19.58
N PHE A 407 -7.82 -1.60 -18.76
CA PHE A 407 -6.93 -1.20 -17.68
C PHE A 407 -7.28 -1.86 -16.35
N GLY A 408 -6.63 -2.99 -16.08
CA GLY A 408 -6.67 -3.64 -14.76
C GLY A 408 -5.79 -3.04 -13.67
N ASN A 409 -4.83 -2.20 -14.06
CA ASN A 409 -3.91 -1.55 -13.13
C ASN A 409 -4.54 -0.29 -12.52
N PRO A 410 -4.34 -0.01 -11.23
CA PRO A 410 -4.66 1.31 -10.70
C PRO A 410 -3.72 2.37 -11.30
N PRO A 411 -4.22 3.57 -11.67
CA PRO A 411 -3.35 4.67 -12.08
C PRO A 411 -2.39 5.07 -10.96
N ILE A 412 -1.10 5.21 -11.23
CA ILE A 412 -0.11 5.60 -10.22
C ILE A 412 0.19 7.08 -10.35
N LEU A 413 -0.12 7.90 -9.34
CA LEU A 413 0.28 9.30 -9.34
C LEU A 413 1.65 9.44 -8.65
N THR A 414 2.63 10.00 -9.35
CA THR A 414 3.98 10.20 -8.78
C THR A 414 4.64 11.46 -9.32
N LYS A 415 5.80 11.82 -8.77
CA LYS A 415 6.61 12.96 -9.20
C LYS A 415 7.85 12.49 -9.95
N LEU A 416 8.15 13.16 -11.06
CA LEU A 416 9.46 13.08 -11.71
C LEU A 416 10.51 13.83 -10.88
N SER A 417 11.79 13.55 -11.16
CA SER A 417 12.93 14.29 -10.58
C SER A 417 12.89 15.80 -10.88
N SER A 418 12.23 16.21 -11.96
CA SER A 418 11.96 17.62 -12.29
C SER A 418 10.90 18.28 -11.41
N GLY A 419 10.21 17.51 -10.55
CA GLY A 419 9.09 17.96 -9.72
C GLY A 419 7.71 17.89 -10.40
N LYS A 420 7.65 17.55 -11.69
CA LYS A 420 6.39 17.38 -12.46
C LYS A 420 5.61 16.15 -11.97
N ASP A 421 4.32 16.31 -11.75
CA ASP A 421 3.43 15.18 -11.46
C ASP A 421 3.13 14.41 -12.75
N VAL A 422 3.11 13.08 -12.68
CA VAL A 422 2.75 12.19 -13.80
C VAL A 422 1.89 11.05 -13.32
N ILE A 423 1.03 10.54 -14.19
CA ILE A 423 0.27 9.30 -13.99
C ILE A 423 0.97 8.17 -14.75
N ILE A 424 1.35 7.10 -14.07
CA ILE A 424 1.91 5.87 -14.68
C ILE A 424 0.87 4.77 -14.64
N ILE A 425 0.70 4.05 -15.74
CA ILE A 425 -0.25 2.93 -15.80
C ILE A 425 0.13 1.89 -16.86
N GLY A 426 -0.06 0.61 -16.54
CA GLY A 426 0.06 -0.51 -17.47
C GLY A 426 -1.30 -1.00 -17.97
N GLN A 427 -1.37 -1.47 -19.22
CA GLN A 427 -2.58 -1.98 -19.86
C GLN A 427 -2.45 -3.46 -20.24
N LYS A 428 -3.57 -4.18 -20.33
CA LYS A 428 -3.60 -5.57 -20.84
C LYS A 428 -3.07 -5.72 -22.28
N SER A 429 -3.01 -4.62 -23.04
CA SER A 429 -2.37 -4.57 -24.37
C SER A 429 -0.85 -4.82 -24.34
N GLY A 430 -0.22 -4.82 -23.16
CA GLY A 430 1.23 -4.90 -23.01
C GLY A 430 1.94 -3.54 -23.10
N LEU A 431 1.19 -2.43 -23.19
CA LEU A 431 1.73 -1.07 -23.15
C LEU A 431 1.68 -0.49 -21.74
N GLY A 432 2.78 0.14 -21.33
CA GLY A 432 2.87 1.05 -20.20
C GLY A 432 2.87 2.50 -20.68
N PHE A 433 2.30 3.40 -19.90
CA PHE A 433 2.14 4.82 -20.26
C PHE A 433 2.57 5.72 -19.12
N ALA A 434 3.12 6.88 -19.46
CA ALA A 434 3.04 8.07 -18.61
C ALA A 434 2.08 9.08 -19.21
N MET A 435 1.29 9.72 -18.36
CA MET A 435 0.28 10.71 -18.73
C MET A 435 0.43 11.97 -17.87
N ASP A 436 0.11 13.12 -18.46
CA ASP A 436 0.15 14.42 -17.79
C ASP A 436 -1.19 14.75 -17.11
N PRO A 437 -1.28 14.78 -15.78
CA PRO A 437 -2.52 15.14 -15.08
C PRO A 437 -2.92 16.61 -15.29
N ASP A 438 -1.97 17.50 -15.58
CA ASP A 438 -2.24 18.93 -15.84
C ASP A 438 -2.75 19.18 -17.27
N ASP A 439 -2.46 18.26 -18.21
CA ASP A 439 -2.90 18.32 -19.60
C ASP A 439 -3.89 17.18 -19.93
N LYS A 440 -4.90 17.01 -19.05
CA LYS A 440 -6.04 16.08 -19.23
C LYS A 440 -5.63 14.65 -19.61
N GLY A 441 -4.55 14.15 -19.01
CA GLY A 441 -4.04 12.80 -19.23
C GLY A 441 -3.23 12.64 -20.51
N LYS A 442 -2.80 13.72 -21.18
CA LYS A 442 -2.00 13.63 -22.41
C LYS A 442 -0.81 12.68 -22.22
N VAL A 443 -0.69 11.71 -23.12
CA VAL A 443 0.40 10.73 -23.10
C VAL A 443 1.74 11.43 -23.30
N LEU A 444 2.63 11.28 -22.34
CA LEU A 444 4.00 11.78 -22.36
C LEU A 444 4.94 10.78 -23.04
N TRP A 445 4.80 9.50 -22.68
CA TRP A 445 5.50 8.39 -23.33
C TRP A 445 4.66 7.12 -23.27
N ARG A 446 4.98 6.19 -24.16
CA ARG A 446 4.44 4.82 -24.17
C ARG A 446 5.58 3.82 -24.33
N TYR A 447 5.48 2.69 -23.67
CA TYR A 447 6.48 1.63 -23.66
C TYR A 447 5.83 0.27 -23.88
N ARG A 448 6.40 -0.58 -24.75
CA ARG A 448 5.92 -1.94 -24.96
C ARG A 448 6.70 -2.92 -24.09
N ALA A 449 6.05 -3.42 -23.03
CA ALA A 449 6.61 -4.43 -22.14
C ALA A 449 6.26 -5.86 -22.59
N GLY A 450 5.00 -6.10 -22.98
CA GLY A 450 4.53 -7.42 -23.41
C GLY A 450 4.00 -7.42 -24.84
N GLU A 451 3.51 -8.58 -25.29
CA GLU A 451 2.71 -8.72 -26.52
C GLU A 451 1.24 -8.33 -26.27
N GLY A 452 0.76 -8.47 -25.03
CA GLY A 452 -0.61 -8.19 -24.60
C GLY A 452 -1.57 -9.35 -24.87
N SER A 453 -2.58 -9.55 -24.02
CA SER A 453 -3.62 -10.58 -24.17
C SER A 453 -4.83 -10.30 -23.27
N ALA A 454 -5.95 -11.00 -23.47
CA ALA A 454 -7.14 -10.89 -22.61
C ALA A 454 -6.86 -11.21 -21.12
N ASN A 455 -5.98 -12.17 -20.83
CA ASN A 455 -5.44 -12.40 -19.48
C ASN A 455 -4.10 -11.68 -19.27
N GLY A 456 -4.05 -10.44 -19.73
CA GLY A 456 -2.98 -9.49 -19.47
C GLY A 456 -1.94 -9.33 -20.57
N GLY A 457 -1.31 -8.16 -20.51
CA GLY A 457 0.11 -7.92 -20.73
C GLY A 457 0.64 -7.40 -19.41
N MET A 458 0.11 -6.28 -18.93
CA MET A 458 0.07 -5.94 -17.49
C MET A 458 -1.37 -6.05 -17.00
N GLU A 459 -1.64 -6.90 -16.01
CA GLU A 459 -3.01 -7.19 -15.56
C GLU A 459 -3.37 -6.46 -14.26
N TRP A 460 -2.69 -6.79 -13.14
CA TRP A 460 -3.16 -6.36 -11.82
C TRP A 460 -2.51 -5.07 -11.29
N GLY A 461 -1.21 -4.85 -11.49
CA GLY A 461 -0.58 -3.64 -10.97
C GLY A 461 0.90 -3.50 -11.29
N SER A 462 1.33 -2.24 -11.42
CA SER A 462 2.71 -1.82 -11.60
C SER A 462 3.21 -1.14 -10.32
N ALA A 463 4.49 -0.81 -10.25
CA ALA A 463 5.05 -0.03 -9.14
C ALA A 463 6.06 1.03 -9.63
N VAL A 464 6.30 2.06 -8.82
CA VAL A 464 7.28 3.12 -9.12
C VAL A 464 8.11 3.45 -7.87
N ASP A 465 9.40 3.72 -8.01
CA ASP A 465 10.28 4.10 -6.86
C ASP A 465 10.75 5.56 -6.90
N GLY A 466 10.19 6.35 -7.82
CA GLY A 466 10.58 7.75 -8.06
C GLY A 466 11.65 7.94 -9.13
N GLU A 467 12.33 6.87 -9.55
CA GLU A 467 13.29 6.89 -10.67
C GLU A 467 12.83 5.98 -11.82
N HIS A 468 12.25 4.83 -11.47
CA HIS A 468 11.83 3.80 -12.40
C HIS A 468 10.35 3.45 -12.25
N ALA A 469 9.75 3.00 -13.34
CA ALA A 469 8.50 2.25 -13.34
C ALA A 469 8.77 0.77 -13.64
N TYR A 470 8.12 -0.12 -12.89
CA TYR A 470 8.27 -1.56 -12.98
C TYR A 470 7.00 -2.21 -13.52
N PHE A 471 7.14 -2.88 -14.66
CA PHE A 471 6.04 -3.49 -15.40
C PHE A 471 6.17 -5.01 -15.40
N PRO A 472 5.36 -5.73 -14.59
CA PRO A 472 5.31 -7.19 -14.62
C PRO A 472 4.43 -7.66 -15.78
N VAL A 473 4.96 -8.57 -16.59
CA VAL A 473 4.30 -9.06 -17.80
C VAL A 473 3.62 -10.40 -17.53
N ALA A 474 2.32 -10.47 -17.76
CA ALA A 474 1.52 -11.68 -17.70
C ALA A 474 1.60 -12.45 -19.03
N ASP A 475 1.00 -11.90 -20.09
CA ASP A 475 0.92 -12.50 -21.43
C ASP A 475 0.48 -13.97 -21.41
N ASN A 476 -0.45 -14.33 -20.51
CA ASN A 476 -0.85 -15.71 -20.21
C ASN A 476 -1.29 -16.54 -21.44
N TYR A 477 -1.74 -15.88 -22.50
CA TYR A 477 -2.18 -16.52 -23.76
C TYR A 477 -1.20 -16.34 -24.92
N ARG A 478 0.07 -16.09 -24.61
CA ARG A 478 1.17 -16.01 -25.59
C ARG A 478 2.12 -17.19 -25.44
N ALA A 479 2.99 -17.35 -26.43
CA ALA A 479 3.92 -18.48 -26.48
C ALA A 479 5.00 -18.41 -25.38
N LYS A 480 5.36 -17.20 -24.96
CA LYS A 480 6.37 -16.93 -23.92
C LYS A 480 5.82 -15.97 -22.86
N PRO A 481 4.91 -16.43 -21.99
CA PRO A 481 4.32 -15.60 -20.94
C PRO A 481 5.37 -15.24 -19.88
N GLY A 482 5.30 -14.02 -19.33
CA GLY A 482 6.18 -13.57 -18.25
C GLY A 482 7.16 -12.46 -18.65
N GLY A 483 7.97 -12.06 -17.67
CA GLY A 483 9.00 -11.05 -17.82
C GLY A 483 8.76 -9.84 -16.92
N LEU A 484 9.84 -9.16 -16.55
CA LEU A 484 9.80 -7.95 -15.73
C LEU A 484 10.64 -6.87 -16.39
N HIS A 485 10.04 -5.71 -16.58
CA HIS A 485 10.70 -4.56 -17.19
C HIS A 485 10.85 -3.45 -16.16
N ALA A 486 12.01 -2.78 -16.15
CA ALA A 486 12.17 -1.47 -15.56
C ALA A 486 12.39 -0.44 -16.67
N VAL A 487 11.67 0.67 -16.56
CA VAL A 487 11.84 1.82 -17.46
C VAL A 487 12.11 3.07 -16.65
N ASN A 488 12.87 4.00 -17.23
CA ASN A 488 13.07 5.32 -16.66
C ASN A 488 11.71 6.03 -16.58
N LEU A 489 11.37 6.52 -15.40
CA LEU A 489 10.06 7.10 -15.12
C LEU A 489 9.79 8.36 -15.97
N ALA A 490 10.82 9.15 -16.27
CA ALA A 490 10.69 10.41 -17.00
C ALA A 490 10.62 10.19 -18.51
N THR A 491 11.41 9.26 -19.06
CA THR A 491 11.56 9.09 -20.53
C THR A 491 10.81 7.88 -21.10
N GLY A 492 10.48 6.89 -20.26
CA GLY A 492 9.92 5.61 -20.71
C GLY A 492 10.95 4.67 -21.36
N GLU A 493 12.24 5.04 -21.36
CA GLU A 493 13.31 4.20 -21.91
C GLU A 493 13.57 3.00 -21.01
N ARG A 494 13.78 1.82 -21.61
CA ARG A 494 14.11 0.61 -20.85
C ARG A 494 15.46 0.76 -20.16
N VAL A 495 15.47 0.55 -18.85
CA VAL A 495 16.70 0.44 -18.06
C VAL A 495 17.20 -0.99 -18.08
N TRP A 496 16.33 -1.95 -17.77
CA TRP A 496 16.64 -3.38 -17.85
C TRP A 496 15.39 -4.22 -18.12
N PHE A 497 15.61 -5.48 -18.50
CA PHE A 497 14.58 -6.49 -18.69
C PHE A 497 15.06 -7.84 -18.18
N VAL A 498 14.20 -8.50 -17.42
CA VAL A 498 14.38 -9.89 -16.98
C VAL A 498 13.43 -10.77 -17.79
N PRO A 499 13.94 -11.76 -18.54
CA PRO A 499 13.09 -12.69 -19.28
C PRO A 499 12.29 -13.60 -18.32
N PRO A 500 11.16 -14.18 -18.78
CA PRO A 500 10.45 -15.17 -18.00
C PRO A 500 11.37 -16.30 -17.53
N ALA A 501 11.27 -16.65 -16.24
CA ALA A 501 12.02 -17.77 -15.67
C ALA A 501 11.48 -19.12 -16.16
N ALA A 502 12.26 -20.19 -16.01
CA ALA A 502 11.73 -21.54 -16.18
C ALA A 502 10.63 -21.81 -15.12
N PRO A 503 9.41 -22.25 -15.51
CA PRO A 503 8.35 -22.49 -14.55
C PRO A 503 8.72 -23.53 -13.48
N LYS A 504 8.39 -23.26 -12.22
CA LYS A 504 8.59 -24.21 -11.10
C LYS A 504 7.57 -25.34 -11.04
N CYS A 505 6.36 -25.07 -11.52
CA CYS A 505 5.33 -26.08 -11.59
C CYS A 505 5.62 -27.10 -12.70
N THR A 506 5.08 -28.32 -12.52
CA THR A 506 5.36 -29.46 -13.41
C THR A 506 4.11 -30.01 -14.09
N GLU A 507 2.92 -29.51 -13.71
CA GLU A 507 1.65 -29.94 -14.30
C GLU A 507 1.56 -29.50 -15.76
N ALA A 508 1.32 -30.46 -16.67
CA ALA A 508 1.15 -30.17 -18.08
C ALA A 508 -0.14 -29.36 -18.30
N GLY A 509 -0.04 -28.17 -18.89
CA GLY A 509 -1.20 -27.33 -19.17
C GLY A 509 -0.85 -25.86 -19.31
N ARG A 510 -1.83 -25.04 -19.75
CA ARG A 510 -1.65 -23.60 -19.97
C ARG A 510 -1.55 -22.79 -18.66
N THR A 511 -1.94 -23.38 -17.53
CA THR A 511 -2.00 -22.73 -16.21
C THR A 511 -0.69 -22.84 -15.44
N CYS A 512 0.26 -23.66 -15.91
CA CYS A 512 1.62 -23.72 -15.39
C CYS A 512 2.54 -22.98 -16.35
N ASN A 513 2.84 -21.72 -16.04
CA ASN A 513 3.64 -20.85 -16.91
C ASN A 513 4.31 -19.72 -16.11
N ALA A 514 5.25 -19.00 -16.72
CA ALA A 514 6.05 -17.97 -16.05
C ALA A 514 5.42 -16.57 -16.02
N ALA A 515 4.13 -16.42 -16.36
CA ALA A 515 3.42 -15.14 -16.32
C ALA A 515 3.58 -14.45 -14.96
N GLN A 516 4.00 -13.20 -14.95
CA GLN A 516 4.06 -12.35 -13.75
C GLN A 516 2.80 -11.50 -13.70
N ALA A 517 1.66 -12.14 -13.46
CA ALA A 517 0.38 -11.46 -13.47
C ALA A 517 0.10 -10.67 -12.19
N ALA A 518 0.61 -11.12 -11.03
CA ALA A 518 0.44 -10.40 -9.76
C ALA A 518 1.02 -8.98 -9.83
N ALA A 519 0.36 -8.05 -9.13
CA ALA A 519 0.93 -6.73 -8.91
C ALA A 519 2.29 -6.83 -8.19
N VAL A 520 3.20 -5.94 -8.52
CA VAL A 520 4.53 -5.88 -7.91
C VAL A 520 4.58 -4.88 -6.76
N THR A 521 5.50 -5.12 -5.83
CA THR A 521 5.83 -4.17 -4.75
C THR A 521 7.31 -3.86 -4.80
N VAL A 522 7.66 -2.61 -4.54
CA VAL A 522 9.06 -2.16 -4.50
C VAL A 522 9.40 -1.61 -3.11
N ILE A 523 10.60 -1.95 -2.66
CA ILE A 523 11.31 -1.28 -1.55
C ILE A 523 12.62 -0.74 -2.12
N PRO A 524 13.36 0.14 -1.42
CA PRO A 524 14.69 0.53 -1.85
C PRO A 524 15.58 -0.68 -2.18
N GLY A 525 16.03 -0.76 -3.43
CA GLY A 525 16.91 -1.82 -3.92
C GLY A 525 16.23 -3.10 -4.43
N VAL A 526 14.92 -3.31 -4.18
CA VAL A 526 14.26 -4.60 -4.47
C VAL A 526 12.84 -4.47 -5.02
N VAL A 527 12.54 -5.21 -6.08
CA VAL A 527 11.19 -5.44 -6.61
C VAL A 527 10.74 -6.88 -6.32
N PHE A 528 9.62 -7.05 -5.64
CA PHE A 528 8.99 -8.34 -5.39
C PHE A 528 7.91 -8.63 -6.44
N SER A 529 7.96 -9.82 -7.05
CA SER A 529 7.05 -10.23 -8.11
C SER A 529 6.65 -11.69 -7.97
N GLY A 530 5.33 -11.92 -7.88
CA GLY A 530 4.73 -13.25 -7.91
C GLY A 530 4.44 -13.71 -9.33
N SER A 531 4.56 -15.01 -9.57
CA SER A 531 4.31 -15.61 -10.88
C SER A 531 3.28 -16.73 -10.83
N ASN A 532 2.66 -16.96 -11.98
CA ASN A 532 1.67 -18.00 -12.21
C ASN A 532 2.24 -19.42 -12.02
N ASP A 533 3.56 -19.57 -12.10
CA ASP A 533 4.26 -20.81 -11.79
C ASP A 533 4.27 -21.14 -10.29
N GLY A 534 3.80 -20.21 -9.45
CA GLY A 534 3.70 -20.35 -8.00
C GLY A 534 4.97 -19.98 -7.24
N ALA A 535 5.93 -19.33 -7.90
CA ALA A 535 7.09 -18.76 -7.23
C ALA A 535 6.94 -17.26 -6.96
N MET A 536 7.39 -16.84 -5.77
CA MET A 536 7.62 -15.45 -5.43
C MET A 536 9.11 -15.15 -5.60
N ARG A 537 9.43 -14.05 -6.28
CA ARG A 537 10.80 -13.64 -6.61
C ARG A 537 11.07 -12.22 -6.19
N ALA A 538 12.33 -11.95 -5.85
CA ALA A 538 12.83 -10.63 -5.57
C ALA A 538 13.96 -10.29 -6.55
N PHE A 539 13.91 -9.10 -7.14
CA PHE A 539 14.87 -8.62 -8.14
C PHE A 539 15.49 -7.31 -7.70
N SER A 540 16.77 -7.13 -7.98
CA SER A 540 17.50 -5.87 -7.81
C SER A 540 16.88 -4.78 -8.67
N THR A 541 16.57 -3.62 -8.07
CA THR A 541 16.08 -2.45 -8.84
C THR A 541 17.15 -1.88 -9.77
N LYS A 542 18.43 -2.15 -9.49
CA LYS A 542 19.58 -1.63 -10.24
C LYS A 542 19.72 -2.25 -11.62
N ASP A 543 19.57 -3.56 -11.72
CA ASP A 543 19.93 -4.33 -12.91
C ASP A 543 19.02 -5.53 -13.20
N GLY A 544 17.98 -5.76 -12.39
CA GLY A 544 17.07 -6.88 -12.55
C GLY A 544 17.66 -8.23 -12.12
N SER A 545 18.85 -8.27 -11.50
CA SER A 545 19.40 -9.52 -10.98
C SER A 545 18.51 -10.13 -9.90
N MET A 546 18.30 -11.45 -9.93
CA MET A 546 17.45 -12.14 -8.96
C MET A 546 18.17 -12.29 -7.63
N LEU A 547 17.59 -11.75 -6.56
CA LEU A 547 18.15 -11.75 -5.21
C LEU A 547 17.63 -12.90 -4.35
N TRP A 548 16.39 -13.33 -4.60
CA TRP A 548 15.72 -14.38 -3.83
C TRP A 548 14.55 -14.98 -4.60
N GLU A 549 14.26 -16.25 -4.34
CA GLU A 549 13.14 -17.00 -4.91
C GLU A 549 12.62 -18.02 -3.89
N VAL A 550 11.30 -18.22 -3.83
CA VAL A 550 10.67 -19.34 -3.13
C VAL A 550 9.63 -20.02 -4.03
N ASP A 551 9.68 -21.34 -4.12
CA ASP A 551 8.64 -22.17 -4.73
C ASP A 551 7.56 -22.50 -3.69
N THR A 552 6.29 -22.22 -4.00
CA THR A 552 5.16 -22.46 -3.09
C THR A 552 4.26 -23.62 -3.49
N ASN A 553 4.60 -24.40 -4.53
CA ASN A 553 3.78 -25.49 -5.07
C ASN A 553 3.76 -26.76 -4.18
N HIS A 554 3.56 -26.59 -2.87
CA HIS A 554 3.53 -27.68 -1.90
C HIS A 554 2.53 -27.39 -0.77
N ALA A 555 2.31 -28.39 0.08
CA ALA A 555 1.47 -28.27 1.26
C ALA A 555 2.21 -27.56 2.40
N PHE A 556 1.50 -26.72 3.16
CA PHE A 556 2.01 -25.98 4.30
C PHE A 556 1.34 -26.44 5.58
N GLN A 557 2.13 -26.53 6.65
CA GLN A 557 1.59 -26.53 8.00
C GLN A 557 1.14 -25.11 8.34
N THR A 558 -0.11 -24.97 8.76
CA THR A 558 -0.72 -23.65 9.00
C THR A 558 -0.99 -23.42 10.48
N VAL A 559 -0.92 -22.16 10.89
CA VAL A 559 -1.11 -21.75 12.29
C VAL A 559 -2.53 -21.96 12.80
N ASN A 560 -3.51 -22.06 11.90
CA ASN A 560 -4.90 -22.35 12.22
C ASN A 560 -5.28 -23.83 12.00
N GLY A 561 -4.34 -24.69 11.60
CA GLY A 561 -4.60 -26.13 11.40
C GLY A 561 -5.43 -26.48 10.16
N VAL A 562 -5.79 -25.49 9.33
CA VAL A 562 -6.46 -25.70 8.05
C VAL A 562 -5.44 -26.17 7.02
N PRO A 563 -5.65 -27.29 6.31
CA PRO A 563 -4.73 -27.72 5.26
C PRO A 563 -4.48 -26.59 4.25
N GLY A 564 -3.24 -26.12 4.17
CA GLY A 564 -2.82 -25.05 3.26
C GLY A 564 -2.04 -25.64 2.09
N LYS A 565 -2.34 -25.20 0.87
CA LYS A 565 -1.57 -25.54 -0.33
C LYS A 565 -1.33 -24.28 -1.16
N GLY A 566 -0.09 -24.05 -1.55
CA GLY A 566 0.26 -22.98 -2.49
C GLY A 566 0.17 -23.43 -3.95
N ALA A 567 0.06 -22.46 -4.84
CA ALA A 567 0.05 -22.61 -6.29
C ALA A 567 0.29 -21.23 -6.93
N SER A 568 -0.40 -20.89 -8.03
CA SER A 568 -0.20 -19.65 -8.77
C SER A 568 -0.34 -18.39 -7.91
N ILE A 569 0.59 -17.44 -8.06
CA ILE A 569 0.56 -16.14 -7.39
C ILE A 569 0.12 -15.08 -8.40
N VAL A 570 -1.15 -14.66 -8.29
CA VAL A 570 -1.82 -13.71 -9.20
C VAL A 570 -2.66 -12.74 -8.36
N GLY A 571 -2.92 -11.53 -8.86
CA GLY A 571 -3.79 -10.56 -8.19
C GLY A 571 -3.04 -9.51 -7.37
N ALA A 572 -3.39 -9.42 -6.08
CA ALA A 572 -2.94 -8.36 -5.18
C ALA A 572 -1.41 -8.34 -4.98
N PRO A 573 -0.83 -7.17 -4.69
CA PRO A 573 0.60 -7.05 -4.52
C PRO A 573 1.09 -7.76 -3.25
N PRO A 574 2.32 -8.31 -3.24
CA PRO A 574 2.95 -8.73 -2.00
C PRO A 574 3.12 -7.53 -1.06
N THR A 575 2.83 -7.69 0.23
CA THR A 575 2.93 -6.62 1.22
C THR A 575 4.24 -6.73 1.97
N VAL A 576 5.07 -5.67 1.95
CA VAL A 576 6.32 -5.61 2.70
C VAL A 576 6.21 -4.55 3.78
N VAL A 577 6.35 -4.93 5.04
CA VAL A 577 6.12 -4.02 6.17
C VAL A 577 6.66 -4.61 7.47
N GLY A 578 7.30 -3.77 8.28
CA GLY A 578 7.70 -4.12 9.65
C GLY A 578 8.63 -5.33 9.76
N GLY A 579 9.50 -5.57 8.77
CA GLY A 579 10.44 -6.70 8.77
C GLY A 579 9.90 -7.97 8.13
N MET A 580 8.72 -7.90 7.51
CA MET A 580 8.02 -9.07 6.98
C MET A 580 7.52 -8.83 5.55
N LEU A 581 7.54 -9.90 4.76
CA LEU A 581 6.94 -10.03 3.44
C LEU A 581 5.72 -10.96 3.55
N TYR A 582 4.56 -10.49 3.12
CA TYR A 582 3.31 -11.25 3.13
C TYR A 582 2.74 -11.38 1.72
N PHE A 583 2.29 -12.57 1.35
CA PHE A 583 1.60 -12.76 0.07
C PHE A 583 0.72 -14.02 0.08
N ASN A 584 -0.32 -14.00 -0.75
CA ASN A 584 -1.16 -15.16 -0.99
C ASN A 584 -0.56 -16.06 -2.08
N SER A 585 -0.75 -17.36 -1.95
CA SER A 585 -0.42 -18.35 -2.96
C SER A 585 -1.61 -19.27 -3.24
N GLY A 586 -1.95 -19.38 -4.52
CA GLY A 586 -3.08 -20.16 -5.00
C GLY A 586 -4.25 -19.32 -5.48
N TYR A 587 -4.13 -18.73 -6.65
CA TYR A 587 -5.21 -18.01 -7.31
C TYR A 587 -5.83 -18.89 -8.41
N GLY A 588 -6.97 -19.52 -8.13
CA GLY A 588 -7.58 -20.54 -9.00
C GLY A 588 -8.39 -20.01 -10.19
N THR A 589 -8.29 -18.71 -10.51
CA THR A 589 -9.04 -18.09 -11.62
C THR A 589 -8.09 -17.33 -12.56
N HIS A 590 -8.60 -16.79 -13.69
CA HIS A 590 -7.81 -16.01 -14.66
C HIS A 590 -6.53 -16.73 -15.18
N GLY A 591 -6.58 -18.06 -15.35
CA GLY A 591 -5.44 -18.84 -15.84
C GLY A 591 -4.45 -19.31 -14.77
N GLY A 592 -4.77 -19.08 -13.48
CA GLY A 592 -4.01 -19.61 -12.35
C GLY A 592 -4.51 -20.95 -11.82
N ARG A 593 -3.66 -21.59 -11.03
CA ARG A 593 -3.88 -22.86 -10.35
C ARG A 593 -4.37 -22.63 -8.91
N PRO A 594 -5.34 -23.42 -8.44
CA PRO A 594 -5.98 -23.21 -7.15
C PRO A 594 -5.05 -23.52 -5.97
N GLY A 595 -5.28 -22.79 -4.89
CA GLY A 595 -4.65 -22.96 -3.58
C GLY A 595 -5.28 -21.99 -2.58
N ASN A 596 -4.85 -22.04 -1.33
CA ASN A 596 -5.62 -21.42 -0.25
C ASN A 596 -4.73 -20.91 0.89
N VAL A 597 -3.48 -20.51 0.62
CA VAL A 597 -2.53 -20.18 1.68
C VAL A 597 -2.08 -18.71 1.62
N LEU A 598 -2.06 -18.06 2.79
CA LEU A 598 -1.35 -16.81 3.05
C LEU A 598 0.00 -17.15 3.70
N LEU A 599 1.08 -16.59 3.18
CA LEU A 599 2.45 -16.87 3.63
C LEU A 599 3.11 -15.61 4.17
N ALA A 600 3.89 -15.76 5.24
CA ALA A 600 4.67 -14.69 5.85
C ALA A 600 6.14 -15.08 5.92
N PHE A 601 7.00 -14.25 5.35
CA PHE A 601 8.44 -14.40 5.31
C PHE A 601 9.12 -13.26 6.05
N GLY A 602 10.26 -13.54 6.68
CA GLY A 602 11.12 -12.54 7.28
C GLY A 602 12.57 -13.04 7.30
N PRO A 603 13.57 -12.18 7.50
CA PRO A 603 14.95 -12.61 7.54
C PRO A 603 15.18 -13.59 8.69
N ASP A 604 16.06 -14.56 8.49
CA ASP A 604 16.58 -15.32 9.62
C ASP A 604 17.29 -14.39 10.61
N ALA A 605 17.19 -14.71 11.90
CA ALA A 605 18.04 -14.08 12.89
C ALA A 605 19.49 -14.23 12.41
N ALA A 606 20.28 -13.15 12.44
CA ALA A 606 21.69 -13.22 12.11
C ALA A 606 22.35 -14.37 12.89
N PRO A 607 23.32 -15.11 12.32
CA PRO A 607 24.07 -16.10 13.09
C PRO A 607 24.53 -15.47 14.40
N ALA A 608 24.15 -16.08 15.51
CA ALA A 608 24.54 -15.62 16.82
C ALA A 608 26.08 -15.62 16.89
N ALA A 609 26.70 -14.44 16.79
CA ALA A 609 28.02 -14.26 17.36
C ALA A 609 27.88 -14.61 18.84
N GLN A 610 28.52 -15.71 19.23
CA GLN A 610 28.50 -16.38 20.53
C GLN A 610 27.93 -15.52 21.67
N ALA A 611 26.64 -15.72 21.96
CA ALA A 611 26.00 -15.17 23.13
C ALA A 611 26.55 -15.89 24.37
N GLN A 612 27.52 -15.28 25.04
CA GLN A 612 27.79 -15.59 26.45
C GLN A 612 26.55 -15.19 27.25
N GLN A 613 26.03 -16.17 27.99
CA GLN A 613 24.91 -16.03 28.92
C GLN A 613 25.19 -14.88 29.90
N ALA A 614 24.51 -13.75 29.70
CA ALA A 614 24.35 -12.72 30.70
C ALA A 614 22.90 -12.80 31.22
N GLN A 615 22.78 -13.10 32.50
CA GLN A 615 21.53 -13.17 33.24
C GLN A 615 20.66 -11.92 33.00
N GLU A 616 19.40 -12.15 32.66
CA GLU A 616 18.39 -11.12 32.46
C GLU A 616 18.24 -10.28 33.72
N THR A 617 18.73 -9.04 33.66
CA THR A 617 18.25 -7.99 34.55
C THR A 617 16.97 -7.42 33.90
N PRO A 618 15.86 -7.25 34.63
CA PRO A 618 14.58 -6.88 34.02
C PRO A 618 14.74 -5.53 33.33
N ARG A 619 14.62 -5.53 32.00
CA ARG A 619 14.53 -4.30 31.22
C ARG A 619 13.24 -3.59 31.65
N ARG A 620 13.39 -2.41 32.26
CA ARG A 620 12.29 -1.48 32.49
C ARG A 620 11.55 -1.29 31.17
N GLU A 621 10.28 -1.63 31.17
CA GLU A 621 9.32 -1.35 30.13
C GLU A 621 9.41 0.15 29.79
N VAL A 622 9.98 0.47 28.63
CA VAL A 622 9.95 1.85 28.12
C VAL A 622 8.52 2.07 27.68
N GLN A 623 7.74 2.72 28.53
CA GLN A 623 6.44 3.26 28.13
C GLN A 623 6.69 4.20 26.95
N TRP A 624 6.23 3.79 25.78
CA TRP A 624 6.00 4.70 24.67
C TRP A 624 5.21 5.89 25.21
N VAL A 625 5.83 7.06 25.14
CA VAL A 625 5.24 8.31 25.61
C VAL A 625 3.89 8.48 24.91
N ARG A 626 2.86 8.73 25.73
CA ARG A 626 1.46 9.01 25.38
C ARG A 626 1.27 9.68 24.01
N LEU A 627 0.40 9.10 23.18
CA LEU A 627 -0.36 9.82 22.15
C LEU A 627 -1.06 11.03 22.81
N GLY A 628 -0.70 12.25 22.38
CA GLY A 628 -1.27 13.49 22.91
C GLY A 628 -0.39 14.74 22.90
N TYR A 629 0.70 14.82 22.12
CA TYR A 629 1.56 16.02 22.08
C TYR A 629 2.07 16.35 20.66
N TYR A 630 1.17 16.65 19.72
CA TYR A 630 1.40 17.87 18.95
C TYR A 630 0.74 18.98 19.76
N LYS A 631 1.42 19.48 20.81
CA LYS A 631 1.19 20.88 21.14
C LYS A 631 1.55 21.62 19.85
N GLU A 632 0.73 22.57 19.43
CA GLU A 632 1.24 23.66 18.60
C GLU A 632 2.44 24.24 19.36
N ILE A 633 3.64 23.73 19.09
CA ILE A 633 4.88 24.28 19.62
C ILE A 633 5.16 25.43 18.67
N THR A 634 4.59 26.57 19.02
CA THR A 634 4.72 27.75 18.21
C THR A 634 6.10 28.37 18.49
N PRO A 635 6.80 28.93 17.47
CA PRO A 635 8.12 29.51 17.63
C PRO A 635 8.22 30.56 18.77
N GLU A 636 7.09 31.16 19.16
CA GLU A 636 6.94 32.17 20.20
C GLU A 636 7.52 31.74 21.56
N ARG A 637 7.64 30.42 21.84
CA ARG A 637 8.29 29.95 23.07
C ARG A 637 9.76 30.41 23.20
N TRP A 638 10.41 30.72 22.07
CA TRP A 638 11.78 31.24 22.05
C TRP A 638 11.86 32.75 21.98
N LYS A 639 10.74 33.47 21.87
CA LYS A 639 10.71 34.92 21.66
C LYS A 639 11.56 35.68 22.67
N ALA A 640 11.43 35.37 23.96
CA ALA A 640 12.19 36.04 25.01
C ALA A 640 13.71 35.85 24.85
N ARG A 641 14.16 34.67 24.44
CA ARG A 641 15.58 34.39 24.21
C ARG A 641 16.09 35.06 22.95
N VAL A 642 15.29 35.10 21.89
CA VAL A 642 15.58 35.82 20.65
C VAL A 642 15.69 37.33 20.91
N ASP A 643 14.76 37.90 21.67
CA ASP A 643 14.79 39.33 22.02
C ASP A 643 16.03 39.68 22.86
N GLN A 644 16.46 38.80 23.77
CA GLN A 644 17.72 38.98 24.50
C GLN A 644 18.95 38.94 23.59
N MET A 645 18.98 38.06 22.58
CA MET A 645 20.07 38.03 21.59
C MET A 645 20.13 39.34 20.80
N LEU A 646 18.98 39.83 20.33
CA LEU A 646 18.91 41.09 19.57
C LEU A 646 19.26 42.32 20.41
N ALA A 647 18.89 42.33 21.69
CA ALA A 647 19.28 43.39 22.62
C ALA A 647 20.81 43.42 22.83
N ARG A 648 21.46 42.25 22.89
CA ARG A 648 22.93 42.16 22.92
C ARG A 648 23.56 42.66 21.64
N ASP A 649 22.98 42.33 20.48
CA ASP A 649 23.49 42.81 19.18
C ASP A 649 23.47 44.33 19.09
N THR A 650 22.45 44.98 19.68
CA THR A 650 22.37 46.45 19.75
C THR A 650 23.52 47.05 20.58
N LYS A 651 24.00 46.31 21.58
CA LYS A 651 25.09 46.74 22.46
C LYS A 651 26.47 46.42 21.87
N ASP A 652 26.64 45.20 21.36
CA ASP A 652 27.93 44.64 20.97
C ASP A 652 28.25 44.89 19.48
N SER A 653 27.26 45.30 18.68
CA SER A 653 27.38 45.63 17.25
C SER A 653 28.17 44.57 16.46
N PRO A 654 27.66 43.33 16.37
CA PRO A 654 28.38 42.23 15.74
C PRO A 654 28.73 42.55 14.28
N ALA A 655 29.91 42.11 13.85
CA ALA A 655 30.38 42.29 12.49
C ALA A 655 29.41 41.65 11.48
N LYS A 656 29.13 42.37 10.39
CA LYS A 656 28.39 41.82 9.24
C LYS A 656 29.34 41.00 8.38
N GLU A 657 28.81 40.04 7.63
CA GLU A 657 29.60 39.21 6.69
C GLU A 657 30.68 38.34 7.35
N GLY A 658 30.49 37.94 8.62
CA GLY A 658 31.33 36.97 9.33
C GLY A 658 30.76 35.54 9.36
N VAL A 659 31.48 34.61 10.00
CA VAL A 659 31.03 33.22 10.19
C VAL A 659 30.02 33.15 11.34
N LEU A 660 28.82 32.66 11.05
CA LEU A 660 27.72 32.57 12.01
C LEU A 660 27.40 31.11 12.34
N PHE A 661 27.31 30.78 13.62
CA PHE A 661 26.90 29.46 14.06
C PHE A 661 25.43 29.50 14.47
N ALA A 662 24.56 28.68 13.86
CA ALA A 662 23.12 28.68 14.09
C ALA A 662 22.57 27.27 14.34
N GLY A 663 21.46 27.20 15.08
CA GLY A 663 20.73 25.95 15.33
C GLY A 663 20.52 25.68 16.81
N SER A 664 20.67 24.43 17.26
CA SER A 664 20.23 23.98 18.57
C SER A 664 21.33 24.01 19.65
N ALA A 665 21.26 23.14 20.65
CA ALA A 665 22.02 23.23 21.90
C ALA A 665 23.52 23.02 21.74
N THR A 666 23.97 22.21 20.77
CA THR A 666 25.41 22.05 20.48
C THR A 666 26.05 23.36 20.11
N ILE A 667 25.37 24.15 19.27
CA ILE A 667 25.83 25.48 18.88
C ILE A 667 25.76 26.42 20.06
N ALA A 668 24.64 26.41 20.80
CA ALA A 668 24.44 27.29 21.96
C ALA A 668 25.53 27.10 23.03
N GLY A 669 26.08 25.90 23.17
CA GLY A 669 27.14 25.55 24.13
C GLY A 669 28.57 25.66 23.61
N TRP A 670 28.78 26.00 22.33
CA TRP A 670 30.12 26.02 21.73
C TRP A 670 30.87 27.33 22.04
N ASP A 671 32.05 27.23 22.67
CA ASP A 671 32.92 28.39 22.92
C ASP A 671 33.65 28.85 21.65
N LEU A 672 32.95 29.62 20.82
CA LEU A 672 33.46 30.01 19.51
C LEU A 672 34.70 30.91 19.58
N LYS A 673 34.87 31.70 20.65
CA LYS A 673 36.07 32.55 20.81
C LYS A 673 37.32 31.72 21.08
N HIS A 674 37.17 30.61 21.80
CA HIS A 674 38.25 29.68 22.04
C HIS A 674 38.58 28.86 20.79
N TYR A 675 37.59 28.27 20.14
CA TYR A 675 37.82 27.31 19.04
C TYR A 675 37.96 27.97 17.66
N PHE A 676 37.38 29.14 17.40
CA PHE A 676 37.34 29.82 16.10
C PHE A 676 37.71 31.32 16.18
N PRO A 677 38.80 31.71 16.89
CA PRO A 677 39.15 33.12 17.10
C PRO A 677 39.40 33.92 15.80
N GLU A 678 39.77 33.25 14.70
CA GLU A 678 40.16 33.87 13.44
C GLU A 678 38.99 34.25 12.50
N TYR A 679 37.74 33.92 12.86
CA TYR A 679 36.57 34.09 11.99
C TYR A 679 35.56 35.14 12.48
N GLY A 680 35.85 35.85 13.58
CA GLY A 680 34.94 36.87 14.11
C GLY A 680 33.53 36.31 14.38
N THR A 681 33.47 35.09 14.94
CA THR A 681 32.26 34.27 14.95
C THR A 681 31.12 34.84 15.78
N ILE A 682 29.90 34.59 15.34
CA ILE A 682 28.67 34.94 16.07
C ILE A 682 27.89 33.67 16.42
N ASN A 683 27.47 33.56 17.68
CA ASN A 683 26.66 32.44 18.15
C ASN A 683 25.16 32.79 18.12
N ARG A 684 24.37 32.03 17.35
CA ARG A 684 22.91 32.07 17.23
C ARG A 684 22.26 30.73 17.58
N GLY A 685 22.91 29.94 18.44
CA GLY A 685 22.36 28.70 18.96
C GLY A 685 21.25 28.93 19.97
N ILE A 686 20.09 28.32 19.74
CA ILE A 686 18.95 28.31 20.66
C ILE A 686 18.82 26.90 21.21
N GLY A 687 19.28 26.68 22.44
CA GLY A 687 19.20 25.36 23.09
C GLY A 687 17.76 24.85 23.15
N GLY A 688 17.52 23.65 22.62
CA GLY A 688 16.20 23.01 22.55
C GLY A 688 15.37 23.36 21.31
N SER A 689 15.85 24.21 20.41
CA SER A 689 15.13 24.55 19.18
C SER A 689 15.10 23.40 18.17
N MET A 690 14.04 23.37 17.37
CA MET A 690 13.90 22.54 16.17
C MET A 690 14.37 23.31 14.92
N ILE A 691 14.46 22.61 13.79
CA ILE A 691 14.83 23.23 12.50
C ILE A 691 13.82 24.31 12.12
N SER A 692 12.52 24.00 12.19
CA SER A 692 11.43 24.93 11.82
C SER A 692 11.46 26.23 12.64
N GLU A 693 11.81 26.16 13.93
CA GLU A 693 11.92 27.34 14.79
C GLU A 693 13.14 28.19 14.45
N THR A 694 14.25 27.55 14.08
CA THR A 694 15.44 28.25 13.61
C THR A 694 15.15 28.95 12.28
N THR A 695 14.43 28.30 11.37
CA THR A 695 13.93 28.87 10.10
C THR A 695 13.00 30.06 10.33
N TYR A 696 12.09 29.95 11.30
CA TYR A 696 11.18 31.04 11.65
C TYR A 696 11.94 32.31 12.06
N TYR A 697 12.95 32.19 12.94
CA TYR A 697 13.72 33.33 13.42
C TYR A 697 14.87 33.78 12.50
N ALA A 698 15.11 33.09 11.38
CA ALA A 698 16.21 33.41 10.47
C ALA A 698 16.22 34.87 9.99
N ASP A 699 15.03 35.44 9.68
CA ASP A 699 14.90 36.84 9.21
C ASP A 699 15.34 37.87 10.25
N ARG A 700 15.31 37.49 11.53
CA ARG A 700 15.68 38.35 12.66
C ARG A 700 17.11 38.12 13.11
N LEU A 701 17.54 36.86 13.16
CA LEU A 701 18.80 36.46 13.80
C LEU A 701 19.96 36.21 12.84
N ILE A 702 19.68 35.91 11.57
CA ILE A 702 20.68 35.46 10.60
C ILE A 702 20.77 36.45 9.44
N VAL A 703 19.64 36.69 8.74
CA VAL A 703 19.59 37.51 7.53
C VAL A 703 20.18 38.92 7.72
N PRO A 704 19.89 39.67 8.80
CA PRO A 704 20.41 41.04 8.98
C PRO A 704 21.94 41.12 9.13
N LEU A 705 22.58 40.02 9.53
CA LEU A 705 24.03 39.93 9.73
C LEU A 705 24.77 39.55 8.45
N LYS A 706 24.04 39.09 7.43
CA LYS A 706 24.56 38.72 6.10
C LYS A 706 25.79 37.79 6.17
N PRO A 707 25.77 36.70 6.95
CA PRO A 707 26.96 35.87 7.17
C PRO A 707 27.58 35.36 5.86
N SER A 708 28.91 35.30 5.81
CA SER A 708 29.64 34.68 4.71
C SER A 708 29.43 33.16 4.70
N THR A 709 29.55 32.55 5.88
CA THR A 709 29.32 31.12 6.13
C THR A 709 28.42 30.93 7.35
N ILE A 710 27.45 30.02 7.24
CA ILE A 710 26.64 29.53 8.37
C ILE A 710 27.11 28.13 8.76
N VAL A 711 27.55 27.94 10.01
CA VAL A 711 27.72 26.60 10.59
C VAL A 711 26.42 26.20 11.27
N TYR A 712 25.73 25.21 10.71
CA TYR A 712 24.38 24.82 11.09
C TYR A 712 24.34 23.46 11.78
N TYR A 713 23.69 23.38 12.94
CA TYR A 713 23.39 22.10 13.62
C TYR A 713 22.01 22.16 14.26
N SER A 714 21.09 21.30 13.82
CA SER A 714 19.78 21.09 14.44
C SER A 714 19.18 19.78 13.91
N GLY A 715 18.06 19.32 14.47
CA GLY A 715 17.44 18.01 14.14
C GLY A 715 17.53 16.98 15.27
N ASP A 716 18.37 17.24 16.28
CA ASP A 716 18.48 16.39 17.46
C ASP A 716 17.19 16.47 18.31
N ASN A 717 16.62 17.66 18.49
CA ASN A 717 15.35 17.84 19.21
C ASN A 717 14.17 17.31 18.37
N ASP A 718 14.19 17.56 17.07
CA ASP A 718 13.17 17.12 16.12
C ASP A 718 13.02 15.59 16.16
N THR A 719 14.15 14.87 16.09
CA THR A 719 14.18 13.40 16.25
C THR A 719 13.73 12.95 17.64
N ALA A 720 14.14 13.66 18.71
CA ALA A 720 13.72 13.35 20.08
C ALA A 720 12.21 13.58 20.33
N TYR A 721 11.61 14.52 19.61
CA TYR A 721 10.16 14.77 19.62
C TYR A 721 9.39 13.83 18.67
N GLY A 722 10.07 12.90 18.00
CA GLY A 722 9.45 11.91 17.13
C GLY A 722 9.05 12.44 15.76
N MET A 723 9.62 13.57 15.32
CA MET A 723 9.35 14.14 14.00
C MET A 723 9.81 13.17 12.89
N PRO A 724 8.99 12.93 11.85
CA PRO A 724 9.41 12.15 10.68
C PRO A 724 10.66 12.74 10.02
N THR A 725 11.63 11.91 9.65
CA THR A 725 12.90 12.38 9.07
C THR A 725 12.75 13.08 7.72
N GLU A 726 11.67 12.79 7.00
CA GLU A 726 11.23 13.46 5.78
C GLU A 726 10.84 14.91 6.08
N MET A 727 10.10 15.14 7.16
CA MET A 727 9.71 16.47 7.63
C MET A 727 10.91 17.25 8.17
N ILE A 728 11.86 16.58 8.85
CA ILE A 728 13.15 17.19 9.22
C ILE A 728 13.92 17.64 7.98
N ALA A 729 13.94 16.80 6.93
CA ALA A 729 14.56 17.12 5.65
C ALA A 729 13.85 18.29 4.94
N ASP A 730 12.52 18.32 4.95
CA ASP A 730 11.73 19.42 4.38
C ASP A 730 11.97 20.73 5.13
N HIS A 731 11.94 20.72 6.46
CA HIS A 731 12.29 21.90 7.27
C HIS A 731 13.73 22.37 7.00
N PHE A 732 14.67 21.46 6.75
CA PHE A 732 16.03 21.84 6.39
C PHE A 732 16.09 22.46 4.99
N ARG A 733 15.33 21.94 4.01
CA ARG A 733 15.19 22.57 2.69
C ARG A 733 14.57 23.96 2.81
N GLU A 734 13.57 24.14 3.67
CA GLU A 734 12.96 25.45 3.94
C GLU A 734 13.97 26.42 4.56
N PHE A 735 14.80 25.96 5.51
CA PHE A 735 15.89 26.74 6.07
C PHE A 735 16.85 27.22 4.98
N VAL A 736 17.35 26.29 4.16
CA VAL A 736 18.29 26.58 3.07
C VAL A 736 17.66 27.55 2.07
N ALA A 737 16.44 27.26 1.59
CA ALA A 737 15.73 28.09 0.63
C ALA A 737 15.53 29.52 1.17
N LYS A 738 15.17 29.66 2.44
CA LYS A 738 15.00 30.97 3.08
C LYS A 738 16.29 31.75 3.17
N ILE A 739 17.39 31.10 3.56
CA ILE A 739 18.70 31.74 3.62
C ILE A 739 19.16 32.15 2.22
N HIS A 740 19.16 31.25 1.24
CA HIS A 740 19.65 31.57 -0.10
C HIS A 740 18.72 32.50 -0.89
N ALA A 741 17.44 32.60 -0.55
CA ALA A 741 16.57 33.64 -1.09
C ALA A 741 16.99 35.05 -0.64
N ALA A 742 17.37 35.21 0.64
CA ALA A 742 17.77 36.50 1.19
C ALA A 742 19.28 36.80 0.99
N LEU A 743 20.11 35.76 1.01
CA LEU A 743 21.57 35.80 1.01
C LEU A 743 22.10 34.74 0.01
N PRO A 744 22.00 35.00 -1.30
CA PRO A 744 22.23 33.98 -2.31
C PRO A 744 23.65 33.41 -2.29
N ASP A 745 24.64 34.15 -1.82
CA ASP A 745 26.04 33.71 -1.85
C ASP A 745 26.53 33.05 -0.56
N THR A 746 25.73 33.05 0.51
CA THR A 746 26.14 32.49 1.80
C THR A 746 26.37 30.98 1.68
N GLU A 747 27.52 30.53 2.18
CA GLU A 747 27.85 29.10 2.30
C GLU A 747 27.23 28.53 3.58
N ILE A 748 26.85 27.26 3.59
CA ILE A 748 26.29 26.59 4.77
C ILE A 748 27.04 25.28 5.04
N VAL A 749 27.74 25.23 6.17
CA VAL A 749 28.35 24.02 6.72
C VAL A 749 27.35 23.35 7.65
N VAL A 750 26.70 22.28 7.19
CA VAL A 750 25.75 21.51 8.01
C VAL A 750 26.47 20.38 8.73
N LEU A 751 26.36 20.36 10.06
CA LEU A 751 26.96 19.34 10.91
C LEU A 751 26.00 18.16 11.07
N SER A 752 26.54 16.94 11.13
CA SER A 752 25.74 15.77 11.50
C SER A 752 25.11 15.95 12.89
N ILE A 753 23.86 15.52 13.02
CA ILE A 753 23.19 15.26 14.28
C ILE A 753 24.00 14.20 15.03
N ARG A 754 24.66 14.63 16.11
CA ARG A 754 25.64 13.85 16.85
C ARG A 754 25.03 12.73 17.72
N PRO A 755 25.78 11.65 17.97
CA PRO A 755 25.38 10.63 18.95
C PRO A 755 25.34 11.20 20.36
N SER A 756 24.41 10.70 21.17
CA SER A 756 24.38 10.93 22.61
C SER A 756 23.69 9.79 23.34
N ILE A 757 24.16 9.47 24.54
CA ILE A 757 23.59 8.40 25.36
C ILE A 757 22.13 8.71 25.71
N ALA A 758 21.82 9.98 25.99
CA ALA A 758 20.46 10.44 26.30
C ALA A 758 19.46 10.28 25.13
N ARG A 759 19.95 10.12 23.90
CA ARG A 759 19.12 9.97 22.69
C ARG A 759 19.37 8.67 21.94
N LEU A 760 19.97 7.67 22.59
CA LEU A 760 20.17 6.34 22.01
C LEU A 760 18.87 5.71 21.49
N ALA A 761 17.75 5.95 22.19
CA ALA A 761 16.45 5.42 21.80
C ALA A 761 15.94 5.92 20.44
N VAL A 762 16.48 7.04 19.93
CA VAL A 762 16.15 7.61 18.62
C VAL A 762 17.35 7.63 17.68
N TRP A 763 18.42 6.87 17.98
CA TRP A 763 19.66 6.90 17.22
C TRP A 763 19.46 6.53 15.73
N ASP A 764 18.59 5.57 15.42
CA ASP A 764 18.27 5.23 14.03
C ASP A 764 17.61 6.39 13.28
N ALA A 765 16.74 7.15 13.95
CA ALA A 765 16.13 8.34 13.37
C ALA A 765 17.14 9.47 13.17
N VAL A 766 18.12 9.58 14.08
CA VAL A 766 19.26 10.50 13.95
C VAL A 766 20.14 10.13 12.75
N CYS A 767 20.48 8.85 12.57
CA CYS A 767 21.22 8.37 11.39
C CYS A 767 20.46 8.65 10.09
N ALA A 768 19.16 8.30 10.03
CA ALA A 768 18.34 8.55 8.85
C ALA A 768 18.18 10.05 8.55
N ALA A 769 18.04 10.90 9.57
CA ALA A 769 18.04 12.34 9.38
C ALA A 769 19.39 12.84 8.84
N ASN A 770 20.52 12.35 9.36
CA ASN A 770 21.86 12.67 8.84
C ASN A 770 22.04 12.30 7.37
N ASP A 771 21.58 11.12 6.96
CA ASP A 771 21.65 10.70 5.56
C ASP A 771 20.85 11.64 4.65
N ARG A 772 19.69 12.10 5.10
CA ARG A 772 18.88 13.08 4.37
C ARG A 772 19.54 14.46 4.30
N LEU A 773 20.09 14.96 5.41
CA LEU A 773 20.81 16.24 5.44
C LEU A 773 22.05 16.19 4.51
N LYS A 774 22.77 15.07 4.51
CA LYS A 774 23.90 14.81 3.62
C LYS A 774 23.47 14.77 2.15
N ALA A 775 22.38 14.10 1.83
CA ALA A 775 21.84 14.04 0.48
C ALA A 775 21.39 15.41 -0.02
N ILE A 776 20.77 16.23 0.83
CA ILE A 776 20.42 17.63 0.49
C ILE A 776 21.68 18.45 0.24
N ALA A 777 22.69 18.34 1.11
CA ALA A 777 23.94 19.07 0.94
C ALA A 777 24.67 18.69 -0.37
N ALA A 778 24.61 17.43 -0.79
CA ALA A 778 25.22 16.98 -2.04
C ALA A 778 24.59 17.59 -3.31
N GLN A 779 23.39 18.16 -3.23
CA GLN A 779 22.66 18.75 -4.37
C GLN A 779 22.98 20.22 -4.59
N ASP A 780 23.62 20.89 -3.63
CA ASP A 780 23.95 22.32 -3.73
C ASP A 780 25.40 22.54 -3.31
N ARG A 781 26.18 23.10 -4.25
CA ARG A 781 27.61 23.40 -4.06
C ARG A 781 27.90 24.38 -2.91
N LYS A 782 26.90 25.13 -2.43
CA LYS A 782 27.01 26.04 -1.29
C LYS A 782 26.72 25.36 0.05
N LEU A 783 26.32 24.09 0.03
CA LEU A 783 26.10 23.27 1.21
C LEU A 783 27.25 22.30 1.39
N HIS A 784 27.80 22.23 2.60
CA HIS A 784 28.87 21.31 2.94
C HIS A 784 28.49 20.49 4.17
N PHE A 785 28.25 19.19 3.99
CA PHE A 785 27.93 18.28 5.10
C PHE A 785 29.19 17.77 5.78
N VAL A 786 29.27 17.96 7.10
CA VAL A 786 30.39 17.52 7.94
C VAL A 786 29.89 16.44 8.89
N ASP A 787 30.34 15.21 8.66
CA ASP A 787 30.01 14.08 9.54
C ASP A 787 30.95 14.03 10.74
N LEU A 788 30.40 14.32 11.92
CA LEU A 788 31.12 14.27 13.20
C LEU A 788 31.05 12.89 13.85
N ASN A 789 30.14 12.01 13.39
CA ASN A 789 29.83 10.76 14.08
C ASN A 789 31.03 9.80 14.17
N PRO A 790 31.92 9.69 13.16
CA PRO A 790 33.11 8.84 13.27
C PRO A 790 34.06 9.21 14.43
N LEU A 791 34.02 10.45 14.91
CA LEU A 791 34.84 10.90 16.05
C LEU A 791 34.15 10.60 17.39
N LEU A 792 32.82 10.60 17.39
CA LEU A 792 31.99 10.60 18.58
C LEU A 792 31.47 9.20 18.96
N LEU A 793 31.66 8.22 18.08
CA LEU A 793 31.34 6.81 18.32
C LEU A 793 32.58 6.01 18.68
N GLY A 794 32.42 5.03 19.57
CA GLY A 794 33.43 4.03 19.88
C GLY A 794 33.49 2.94 18.80
N ALA A 795 34.47 2.05 18.91
CA ALA A 795 34.61 0.90 18.01
C ALA A 795 33.41 -0.07 18.09
N ASP A 796 32.65 -0.01 19.17
CA ASP A 796 31.41 -0.75 19.42
C ASP A 796 30.16 -0.06 18.81
N GLY A 797 30.35 1.07 18.13
CA GLY A 797 29.26 1.87 17.56
C GLY A 797 28.43 2.62 18.60
N GLN A 798 28.86 2.69 19.86
CA GLN A 798 28.17 3.43 20.92
C GLN A 798 28.72 4.85 21.07
N PRO A 799 27.90 5.82 21.53
CA PRO A 799 28.38 7.15 21.86
C PRO A 799 29.47 7.07 22.93
N ARG A 800 30.60 7.72 22.68
CA ARG A 800 31.73 7.78 23.62
C ARG A 800 31.34 8.59 24.86
N ARG A 801 31.10 7.91 25.97
CA ARG A 801 30.62 8.51 27.23
C ARG A 801 31.53 9.63 27.73
N GLU A 802 32.84 9.45 27.56
CA GLU A 802 33.88 10.38 28.00
C GLU A 802 33.87 11.71 27.23
N LEU A 803 33.20 11.78 26.08
CA LEU A 803 33.04 13.02 25.30
C LEU A 803 31.75 13.79 25.64
N LEU A 804 30.93 13.25 26.55
CA LEU A 804 29.63 13.81 26.93
C LEU A 804 29.66 14.36 28.35
N GLY A 805 28.87 15.41 28.59
CA GLY A 805 28.65 16.00 29.90
C GLY A 805 27.88 15.07 30.87
N PRO A 806 27.62 15.52 32.10
CA PRO A 806 26.87 14.73 33.09
C PRO A 806 25.47 14.32 32.62
N ASP A 807 24.86 15.11 31.75
CA ASP A 807 23.52 14.88 31.20
C ASP A 807 23.46 13.79 30.12
N ASN A 808 24.59 13.15 29.79
CA ASN A 808 24.68 12.13 28.75
C ASN A 808 24.22 12.62 27.37
N HIS A 809 24.06 13.93 27.21
CA HIS A 809 23.47 14.53 26.02
C HIS A 809 24.43 15.50 25.36
N HIS A 810 24.94 16.52 26.05
CA HIS A 810 25.78 17.56 25.46
C HIS A 810 27.26 17.18 25.42
N LEU A 811 28.01 17.69 24.44
CA LEU A 811 29.46 17.50 24.41
C LEU A 811 30.09 18.22 25.62
N ASN A 812 31.07 17.56 26.23
CA ASN A 812 31.93 18.22 27.20
C ASN A 812 33.13 18.87 26.48
N LYS A 813 34.10 19.37 27.26
CA LYS A 813 35.31 19.99 26.73
C LYS A 813 36.05 19.05 25.75
N ASP A 814 36.29 17.80 26.13
CA ASP A 814 37.02 16.84 25.30
C ASP A 814 36.27 16.51 24.00
N GLY A 815 34.93 16.45 24.07
CA GLY A 815 34.08 16.33 22.89
C GLY A 815 34.25 17.50 21.92
N PHE A 816 34.23 18.74 22.42
CA PHE A 816 34.45 19.94 21.60
C PHE A 816 35.88 20.06 21.07
N ASP A 817 36.89 19.71 21.87
CA ASP A 817 38.29 19.65 21.45
C ASP A 817 38.46 18.69 20.26
N LEU A 818 37.72 17.58 20.25
CA LEU A 818 37.80 16.57 19.21
C LEU A 818 37.13 16.99 17.89
N VAL A 819 35.95 17.60 17.92
CA VAL A 819 35.19 17.93 16.70
C VAL A 819 35.58 19.28 16.08
N SER A 820 36.08 20.22 16.88
CA SER A 820 36.38 21.59 16.42
C SER A 820 37.41 21.65 15.27
N PRO A 821 38.50 20.85 15.26
CA PRO A 821 39.43 20.85 14.14
C PRO A 821 38.81 20.46 12.79
N VAL A 822 37.84 19.53 12.79
CA VAL A 822 37.14 19.09 11.57
C VAL A 822 36.21 20.19 11.08
N VAL A 823 35.43 20.79 11.98
CA VAL A 823 34.56 21.91 11.63
C VAL A 823 35.35 23.12 11.14
N LYS A 824 36.49 23.43 11.78
CA LYS A 824 37.37 24.54 11.37
C LYS A 824 37.88 24.38 9.94
N ARG A 825 38.21 23.17 9.52
CA ARG A 825 38.61 22.89 8.13
C ARG A 825 37.47 23.17 7.15
N ALA A 826 36.27 22.68 7.44
CA ALA A 826 35.11 22.90 6.59
C ALA A 826 34.71 24.39 6.50
N VAL A 827 34.87 25.14 7.60
CA VAL A 827 34.68 26.60 7.61
C VAL A 827 35.73 27.30 6.75
N ALA A 828 37.02 26.94 6.87
CA ALA A 828 38.08 27.53 6.07
C ALA A 828 37.85 27.34 4.55
N GLU A 829 37.41 26.14 4.15
CA GLU A 829 37.09 25.83 2.76
C GLU A 829 35.87 26.63 2.25
N SER A 830 34.86 26.81 3.10
CA SER A 830 33.66 27.57 2.77
C SER A 830 33.95 29.06 2.66
N GLU A 831 34.72 29.63 3.58
CA GLU A 831 35.21 31.00 3.51
C GLU A 831 36.07 31.24 2.25
N ALA A 832 36.94 30.29 1.90
CA ALA A 832 37.74 30.40 0.68
C ALA A 832 36.88 30.39 -0.60
N ARG A 833 35.73 29.70 -0.60
CA ARG A 833 34.75 29.75 -1.71
C ARG A 833 34.00 31.08 -1.72
N TYR A 834 33.50 31.53 -0.57
CA TYR A 834 32.76 32.78 -0.44
C TYR A 834 33.60 34.00 -0.87
N TRP A 835 34.84 34.10 -0.38
CA TRP A 835 35.73 35.24 -0.64
C TRP A 835 36.45 35.18 -1.99
N ARG A 836 36.23 34.15 -2.80
CA ARG A 836 36.87 34.04 -4.12
C ARG A 836 36.43 35.19 -5.02
N GLY A 837 37.37 36.07 -5.35
CA GLY A 837 37.10 37.27 -6.15
C GLY A 837 36.45 38.43 -5.36
N ARG A 838 36.45 38.36 -4.03
CA ARG A 838 35.96 39.41 -3.12
C ARG A 838 37.10 39.87 -2.20
N THR A 839 37.05 41.11 -1.72
CA THR A 839 37.99 41.62 -0.72
C THR A 839 37.40 41.33 0.68
N ARG A 840 38.14 40.64 1.54
CA ARG A 840 37.71 40.38 2.92
C ARG A 840 37.73 41.71 3.71
N PRO A 841 36.63 42.09 4.38
CA PRO A 841 36.55 43.29 5.23
C PRO A 841 37.54 43.29 6.40
#